data_AF-E8RMD0-F1
#
_entry.id   AF-E8RMD0-F1
#
_cell.length_a   1.000
_cell.length_b   1.000
_cell.length_c   1.000
_cell.angle_alpha   90.00
_cell.angle_beta   90.00
_cell.angle_gamma   90.00
#
_symmetry.space_group_name_H-M   'P 1'
#
loop_
_entity.id
_entity.type
_entity.pdbx_description
1 polymer ?
#
loop_
_entity_poly.entity_id
_entity_poly.type
_entity_poly.pdbx_seq_one_letter_code
_entity_poly.pdbx_strand_id
1 'polypeptide(L)'
;MPLDDNTKELGRDVRSQSNELGLSSLWTKLWAEFDFSWAGLAAAAWSEIDDVTDQYLVKRWRSPPEFPGTKEVLGEGPSAWRASTLQEYWRWVPKDTVEISPEISWSDGRLASDQELISVGALINREGTFWHLAFLDPSEVSKSDWDKLRQHETWWRKYIDARLILSRHPEFADDRKSNPAYLALKLSKNGDLTRASPQHSLVLSGVRNSEFYQEIISLLRLSSGASQRVSLMSDYAFISGLDLSGLRFAPYTRFENAFIDGQVKFDGCDFGEGVSFRAATFGGPVTFRGAYFGAGVDFREARFGESVSFGASHFEGAASFESTIFIDDCSFRDAVFHGPTDYSEAVFQGSARFITATFTGEVIFTHSEFSRGAAFRGARFVKRASFGGAGNNPGAIFRKKVSFRTCQFADYADFSNVIWPSNARDHHGSFEGSRFEGTADFKTKDFCAFSMFDGADFRGRVLLAEPIPPETSAETLLERSLDKAREAVADDHQVTQRRSRGDRPTPAAELGSDARFGTLAGGLRTLRLAMATQKDVVREQRFNRFELRAKMQMPSEPIAAKLAAIVYGAVSNFGTSIGRPLSLAASSVIFFALVFASISVLAQSVSSPLTANLILGELPPAFSVAFDRAIPLGIFADTTRGWFLWLETALDPGSVVLVKVLGGLETLIVIGLLLLSALALKRRFQVR
;
A
#
# COMPACT_ATOMS: atom_id res chain seq x y z
N MET A 1 47.54 32.65 53.20
CA MET A 1 47.98 31.55 54.10
C MET A 1 49.15 30.84 53.45
N PRO A 2 50.08 30.22 54.20
CA PRO A 2 51.04 29.30 53.58
C PRO A 2 50.29 28.10 52.98
N LEU A 3 50.70 27.66 51.79
CA LEU A 3 50.10 26.54 51.07
C LEU A 3 50.54 25.19 51.64
N ASP A 4 49.61 24.26 51.78
CA ASP A 4 49.85 22.85 52.12
C ASP A 4 50.75 22.19 51.06
N ASP A 5 51.83 21.54 51.46
CA ASP A 5 52.90 21.15 50.52
C ASP A 5 52.47 20.08 49.49
N ASN A 6 51.44 19.28 49.83
CA ASN A 6 50.79 18.33 48.90
C ASN A 6 50.41 18.97 47.55
N THR A 7 49.96 20.24 47.54
CA THR A 7 49.55 20.91 46.29
C THR A 7 50.75 21.33 45.43
N LYS A 8 51.92 21.55 46.04
CA LYS A 8 53.17 21.89 45.31
C LYS A 8 53.82 20.66 44.68
N GLU A 9 53.65 19.48 45.26
CA GLU A 9 54.11 18.23 44.66
C GLU A 9 53.28 17.88 43.42
N LEU A 10 51.95 17.98 43.51
CA LEU A 10 51.05 17.71 42.39
C LEU A 10 51.39 18.55 41.14
N GLY A 11 51.65 19.84 41.31
CA GLY A 11 52.05 20.75 40.21
C GLY A 11 53.43 20.46 39.61
N ARG A 12 54.33 19.76 40.32
CA ARG A 12 55.61 19.29 39.77
C ARG A 12 55.45 17.96 39.04
N ASP A 13 54.68 17.04 39.60
CA ASP A 13 54.46 15.69 39.07
C ASP A 13 53.59 15.70 37.78
N VAL A 14 52.69 16.69 37.65
CA VAL A 14 52.03 17.01 36.38
C VAL A 14 53.03 17.43 35.28
N ARG A 15 54.13 18.09 35.64
CA ARG A 15 55.12 18.65 34.70
C ARG A 15 56.17 17.64 34.21
N SER A 16 56.40 16.56 34.96
CA SER A 16 57.08 15.35 34.44
C SER A 16 56.12 14.55 33.57
N GLN A 17 54.92 14.26 34.07
CA GLN A 17 53.92 13.43 33.37
C GLN A 17 53.45 14.04 32.04
N SER A 18 53.36 15.36 31.90
CA SER A 18 53.03 16.01 30.63
C SER A 18 54.03 15.71 29.52
N ASN A 19 55.31 15.54 29.86
CA ASN A 19 56.39 15.28 28.91
C ASN A 19 56.54 13.80 28.56
N GLU A 20 56.20 12.89 29.47
CA GLU A 20 56.31 11.44 29.26
C GLU A 20 55.05 10.81 28.66
N LEU A 21 53.86 11.25 29.09
CA LEU A 21 52.59 10.60 28.78
C LEU A 21 51.78 11.33 27.69
N GLY A 22 52.17 12.56 27.35
CA GLY A 22 51.51 13.40 26.35
C GLY A 22 50.15 13.97 26.80
N LEU A 23 49.79 15.15 26.26
CA LEU A 23 48.65 15.96 26.74
C LEU A 23 47.34 15.16 26.90
N SER A 24 46.97 14.30 25.95
CA SER A 24 45.67 13.60 25.94
C SER A 24 45.49 12.58 27.07
N SER A 25 46.57 12.04 27.64
CA SER A 25 46.50 11.09 28.76
C SER A 25 46.42 11.82 30.11
N LEU A 26 47.12 12.95 30.24
CA LEU A 26 47.00 13.90 31.35
C LEU A 26 45.55 14.40 31.48
N TRP A 27 44.96 14.80 30.35
CA TRP A 27 43.53 15.13 30.22
C TRP A 27 42.60 14.03 30.78
N THR A 28 42.89 12.78 30.44
CA THR A 28 42.08 11.62 30.88
C THR A 28 42.11 11.46 32.39
N LYS A 29 43.28 11.64 33.02
CA LYS A 29 43.49 11.52 34.47
C LYS A 29 42.69 12.57 35.23
N LEU A 30 42.82 13.84 34.80
CA LEU A 30 42.20 15.00 35.45
C LEU A 30 40.67 14.98 35.35
N TRP A 31 40.08 14.66 34.20
CA TRP A 31 38.61 14.62 34.06
C TRP A 31 37.94 13.52 34.90
N ALA A 32 38.64 12.41 35.17
CA ALA A 32 38.11 11.34 36.02
C ALA A 32 38.04 11.71 37.52
N GLU A 33 38.79 12.73 37.94
CA GLU A 33 38.93 13.15 39.34
C GLU A 33 38.00 14.33 39.73
N PHE A 34 37.42 15.05 38.76
CA PHE A 34 36.54 16.18 39.01
C PHE A 34 35.04 15.85 39.00
N ASP A 35 34.31 16.34 40.01
CA ASP A 35 32.85 16.35 40.04
C ASP A 35 32.26 17.47 39.14
N PHE A 36 31.53 17.10 38.09
CA PHE A 36 30.86 18.02 37.17
C PHE A 36 29.34 18.16 37.40
N SER A 37 28.82 17.70 38.55
CA SER A 37 27.44 17.99 38.98
C SER A 37 27.20 19.49 39.13
N TRP A 38 25.93 19.92 39.11
CA TRP A 38 25.60 21.33 39.29
C TRP A 38 26.13 21.92 40.62
N ALA A 39 26.27 21.10 41.66
CA ALA A 39 26.94 21.47 42.90
C ALA A 39 28.48 21.49 42.76
N GLY A 40 29.06 20.48 42.11
CA GLY A 40 30.51 20.38 41.83
C GLY A 40 31.07 21.52 40.99
N LEU A 41 30.24 22.16 40.17
CA LEU A 41 30.56 23.37 39.40
C LEU A 41 30.53 24.66 40.24
N ALA A 42 29.77 24.69 41.34
CA ALA A 42 29.74 25.83 42.27
C ALA A 42 30.93 25.82 43.24
N ALA A 43 31.30 24.63 43.72
CA ALA A 43 32.11 24.43 44.93
C ALA A 43 33.64 24.49 44.76
N ALA A 44 34.16 24.78 43.56
CA ALA A 44 35.60 24.72 43.28
C ALA A 44 36.47 25.64 44.16
N ALA A 45 37.69 25.21 44.50
CA ALA A 45 38.73 26.07 45.06
C ALA A 45 39.47 26.86 43.97
N TRP A 46 40.30 27.83 44.35
CA TRP A 46 41.27 28.47 43.46
C TRP A 46 42.60 27.72 43.51
N SER A 47 43.23 27.56 42.35
CA SER A 47 44.65 27.26 42.22
C SER A 47 45.34 28.42 41.50
N GLU A 48 46.41 28.96 42.08
CA GLU A 48 47.28 29.93 41.40
C GLU A 48 48.10 29.18 40.34
N ILE A 49 47.60 29.16 39.11
CA ILE A 49 48.29 28.65 37.92
C ILE A 49 48.24 29.78 36.89
N ASP A 50 49.38 30.42 36.64
CA ASP A 50 49.46 31.74 36.02
C ASP A 50 50.06 31.75 34.60
N ASP A 51 50.13 30.58 33.94
CA ASP A 51 50.68 30.45 32.58
C ASP A 51 49.61 30.06 31.54
N VAL A 52 49.87 30.41 30.27
CA VAL A 52 48.87 30.49 29.19
C VAL A 52 48.39 29.10 28.72
N THR A 53 49.07 28.02 29.11
CA THR A 53 48.68 26.63 28.83
C THR A 53 47.44 26.15 29.58
N ASP A 54 47.11 26.77 30.71
CA ASP A 54 46.21 26.19 31.72
C ASP A 54 44.75 26.70 31.61
N GLN A 55 44.45 27.46 30.55
CA GLN A 55 43.15 28.08 30.24
C GLN A 55 41.96 27.09 30.12
N TYR A 56 42.22 25.78 30.12
CA TYR A 56 41.25 24.74 29.81
C TYR A 56 40.84 23.88 31.04
N LEU A 57 41.41 24.11 32.22
CA LEU A 57 41.14 23.33 33.46
C LEU A 57 40.01 23.93 34.33
N VAL A 58 39.30 24.92 33.82
CA VAL A 58 38.65 25.93 34.66
C VAL A 58 37.17 25.66 34.98
N LYS A 59 36.93 25.16 36.20
CA LYS A 59 35.66 25.39 36.92
C LYS A 59 35.43 26.87 37.28
N ARG A 60 36.45 27.74 37.14
CA ARG A 60 36.37 29.20 37.31
C ARG A 60 37.20 29.94 36.25
N TRP A 61 36.56 30.78 35.45
CA TRP A 61 37.18 31.53 34.35
C TRP A 61 37.42 33.01 34.71
N ARG A 62 38.30 33.67 33.95
CA ARG A 62 38.52 35.13 34.02
C ARG A 62 37.53 35.80 33.06
N SER A 63 36.45 36.35 33.60
CA SER A 63 35.37 37.00 32.84
C SER A 63 35.59 38.52 32.69
N PRO A 64 34.95 39.21 31.74
CA PRO A 64 34.97 40.68 31.67
C PRO A 64 34.43 41.33 32.97
N PRO A 65 34.91 42.51 33.39
CA PRO A 65 34.42 43.20 34.59
C PRO A 65 32.89 43.37 34.65
N GLU A 66 32.26 43.59 33.50
CA GLU A 66 30.83 43.78 33.29
C GLU A 66 29.99 42.48 33.25
N PHE A 67 30.62 41.30 33.38
CA PHE A 67 29.92 40.02 33.53
C PHE A 67 29.13 39.99 34.86
N PRO A 68 27.89 39.44 34.91
CA PRO A 68 27.02 39.47 36.09
C PRO A 68 27.39 38.45 37.20
N GLY A 69 28.69 38.15 37.36
CA GLY A 69 29.19 37.17 38.33
C GLY A 69 29.16 37.66 39.77
N THR A 70 29.03 36.73 40.72
CA THR A 70 28.88 37.01 42.17
C THR A 70 30.19 37.35 42.89
N LYS A 71 31.33 37.31 42.21
CA LYS A 71 32.65 37.65 42.80
C LYS A 71 33.12 39.03 42.38
N GLU A 72 34.12 39.50 43.10
CA GLU A 72 34.75 40.81 42.90
C GLU A 72 35.52 40.87 41.56
N VAL A 73 35.74 42.09 41.09
CA VAL A 73 36.63 42.40 39.97
C VAL A 73 38.05 42.53 40.52
N LEU A 74 39.02 41.90 39.86
CA LEU A 74 40.42 41.88 40.24
C LEU A 74 41.27 42.58 39.17
N GLY A 75 42.27 43.34 39.61
CA GLY A 75 43.10 44.17 38.75
C GLY A 75 42.46 45.52 38.41
N GLU A 76 43.25 46.40 37.79
CA GLU A 76 42.84 47.75 37.37
C GLU A 76 43.01 47.93 35.85
N GLY A 77 42.32 48.95 35.30
CA GLY A 77 42.46 49.36 33.90
C GLY A 77 42.05 48.29 32.88
N PRO A 78 42.68 48.26 31.68
CA PRO A 78 42.40 47.28 30.62
C PRO A 78 42.67 45.81 31.01
N SER A 79 43.35 45.59 32.13
CA SER A 79 43.68 44.28 32.70
C SER A 79 42.75 43.84 33.83
N ALA A 80 41.69 44.60 34.13
CA ALA A 80 40.68 44.20 35.11
C ALA A 80 39.82 43.03 34.58
N TRP A 81 39.54 42.04 35.43
CA TRP A 81 38.70 40.89 35.11
C TRP A 81 37.89 40.45 36.33
N ARG A 82 36.70 39.89 36.13
CA ARG A 82 35.86 39.35 37.20
C ARG A 82 36.07 37.85 37.33
N ALA A 83 36.30 37.40 38.56
CA ALA A 83 36.24 36.00 38.93
C ALA A 83 34.84 35.41 38.70
N SER A 84 34.70 34.30 37.98
CA SER A 84 33.38 33.65 37.81
C SER A 84 33.47 32.15 37.62
N THR A 85 32.50 31.41 38.16
CA THR A 85 32.38 29.95 38.00
C THR A 85 31.86 29.56 36.62
N LEU A 86 32.13 28.32 36.22
CA LEU A 86 31.49 27.71 35.05
C LEU A 86 29.97 27.56 35.25
N GLN A 87 29.51 27.45 36.50
CA GLN A 87 28.07 27.47 36.84
C GLN A 87 27.43 28.83 36.55
N GLU A 88 28.09 29.94 36.93
CA GLU A 88 27.66 31.30 36.57
C GLU A 88 27.74 31.51 35.06
N TYR A 89 28.78 30.99 34.40
CA TYR A 89 28.89 31.05 32.94
C TYR A 89 27.73 30.34 32.22
N TRP A 90 27.37 29.12 32.62
CA TRP A 90 26.21 28.42 32.03
C TRP A 90 24.86 29.02 32.42
N ARG A 91 24.78 29.82 33.51
CA ARG A 91 23.64 30.70 33.80
C ARG A 91 23.60 31.98 32.95
N TRP A 92 24.71 32.43 32.35
CA TRP A 92 24.77 33.73 31.70
C TRP A 92 23.89 33.85 30.43
N VAL A 93 23.09 34.91 30.43
CA VAL A 93 22.33 35.43 29.28
C VAL A 93 23.20 36.49 28.60
N PRO A 94 23.58 36.33 27.31
CA PRO A 94 24.21 37.40 26.54
C PRO A 94 23.33 38.66 26.44
N LYS A 95 23.93 39.82 26.18
CA LYS A 95 23.17 41.07 25.92
C LYS A 95 22.61 41.12 24.49
N ASP A 96 23.22 40.39 23.56
CA ASP A 96 22.69 40.17 22.22
C ASP A 96 21.52 39.19 22.29
N THR A 97 20.46 39.44 21.52
CA THR A 97 19.20 38.70 21.64
C THR A 97 19.34 37.22 21.28
N VAL A 98 19.26 36.35 22.27
CA VAL A 98 19.16 34.90 22.04
C VAL A 98 17.68 34.53 22.06
N GLU A 99 17.12 34.28 20.87
CA GLU A 99 15.81 33.63 20.75
C GLU A 99 15.93 32.17 21.19
N ILE A 100 15.26 31.83 22.28
CA ILE A 100 15.29 30.51 22.92
C ILE A 100 14.06 29.72 22.48
N SER A 101 12.89 30.35 22.46
CA SER A 101 11.69 29.85 21.79
C SER A 101 10.86 31.03 21.26
N PRO A 102 9.80 30.79 20.45
CA PRO A 102 8.86 31.85 20.04
C PRO A 102 8.14 32.55 21.21
N GLU A 103 8.23 31.98 22.42
CA GLU A 103 7.59 32.46 23.65
C GLU A 103 8.63 32.96 24.69
N ILE A 104 9.92 32.69 24.46
CA ILE A 104 11.02 32.95 25.41
C ILE A 104 12.21 33.58 24.65
N SER A 105 12.45 34.86 24.90
CA SER A 105 13.64 35.59 24.45
C SER A 105 14.37 36.15 25.67
N TRP A 106 15.68 35.91 25.76
CA TRP A 106 16.54 36.44 26.84
C TRP A 106 17.66 37.30 26.22
N SER A 107 17.79 38.54 26.68
CA SER A 107 18.72 39.55 26.13
C SER A 107 19.21 40.58 27.17
N ASP A 108 18.98 40.32 28.45
CA ASP A 108 19.15 41.29 29.55
C ASP A 108 20.53 41.24 30.23
N GLY A 109 21.43 40.38 29.76
CA GLY A 109 22.81 40.31 30.26
C GLY A 109 22.99 39.62 31.62
N ARG A 110 21.95 39.01 32.22
CA ARG A 110 21.93 38.51 33.61
C ARG A 110 22.35 37.04 33.77
N LEU A 111 22.25 36.52 34.99
CA LEU A 111 22.24 35.09 35.27
C LEU A 111 20.80 34.54 35.34
N ALA A 112 20.50 33.52 34.54
CA ALA A 112 19.24 32.78 34.57
C ALA A 112 19.15 31.89 35.83
N SER A 113 17.96 31.75 36.39
CA SER A 113 17.69 30.89 37.54
C SER A 113 17.58 29.41 37.16
N ASP A 114 17.65 28.52 38.15
CA ASP A 114 17.56 27.08 37.92
C ASP A 114 16.16 26.67 37.42
N GLN A 115 15.09 27.39 37.81
CA GLN A 115 13.75 27.19 37.24
C GLN A 115 13.67 27.57 35.76
N GLU A 116 14.33 28.66 35.37
CA GLU A 116 14.43 29.09 33.96
C GLU A 116 15.28 28.12 33.13
N LEU A 117 16.37 27.59 33.68
CA LEU A 117 17.18 26.57 33.02
C LEU A 117 16.45 25.22 32.87
N ILE A 118 15.57 24.87 33.81
CA ILE A 118 14.68 23.70 33.70
C ILE A 118 13.61 23.94 32.63
N SER A 119 12.98 25.13 32.57
CA SER A 119 11.90 25.40 31.60
C SER A 119 12.38 25.41 30.14
N VAL A 120 13.67 25.63 29.89
CA VAL A 120 14.29 25.52 28.55
C VAL A 120 14.97 24.16 28.30
N GLY A 121 14.90 23.23 29.26
CA GLY A 121 15.49 21.89 29.16
C GLY A 121 17.02 21.82 29.26
N ALA A 122 17.68 22.91 29.70
CA ALA A 122 19.13 22.97 29.85
C ALA A 122 19.63 22.34 31.17
N LEU A 123 18.78 22.32 32.21
CA LEU A 123 19.05 21.72 33.51
C LEU A 123 18.02 20.63 33.83
N ILE A 124 18.47 19.43 34.21
CA ILE A 124 17.65 18.24 34.47
C ILE A 124 17.87 17.79 35.91
N ASN A 125 16.79 17.45 36.63
CA ASN A 125 16.87 16.84 37.96
C ASN A 125 16.67 15.32 37.85
N ARG A 126 17.65 14.53 38.30
CA ARG A 126 17.52 13.08 38.49
C ARG A 126 17.89 12.75 39.93
N GLU A 127 16.95 12.15 40.65
CA GLU A 127 17.15 11.64 42.03
C GLU A 127 17.63 12.72 43.03
N GLY A 128 17.24 13.98 42.80
CA GLY A 128 17.64 15.14 43.62
C GLY A 128 18.97 15.79 43.19
N THR A 129 19.68 15.22 42.22
CA THR A 129 20.90 15.78 41.64
C THR A 129 20.59 16.50 40.33
N PHE A 130 21.07 17.73 40.19
CA PHE A 130 20.92 18.53 38.98
C PHE A 130 22.10 18.36 38.02
N TRP A 131 21.78 18.22 36.73
CA TRP A 131 22.70 17.94 35.64
C TRP A 131 22.44 18.88 34.45
N HIS A 132 23.49 19.30 33.75
CA HIS A 132 23.36 20.14 32.56
C HIS A 132 23.37 19.31 31.27
N LEU A 133 22.50 19.66 30.31
CA LEU A 133 22.59 19.14 28.95
C LEU A 133 23.39 20.11 28.07
N ALA A 134 24.36 19.60 27.32
CA ALA A 134 25.17 20.36 26.37
C ALA A 134 24.88 19.86 24.95
N PHE A 135 24.35 20.75 24.10
CA PHE A 135 24.18 20.50 22.66
C PHE A 135 25.29 21.21 21.87
N LEU A 136 25.48 20.77 20.62
CA LEU A 136 26.59 21.17 19.77
C LEU A 136 26.13 21.39 18.33
N ASP A 137 26.60 22.48 17.73
CA ASP A 137 26.31 22.86 16.35
C ASP A 137 27.36 22.26 15.39
N PRO A 138 26.96 21.41 14.41
CA PRO A 138 27.88 20.79 13.46
C PRO A 138 28.36 21.74 12.34
N SER A 139 27.81 22.94 12.19
CA SER A 139 28.04 23.82 11.04
C SER A 139 29.45 24.43 10.93
N GLU A 140 30.24 24.43 12.01
CA GLU A 140 31.55 25.11 12.08
C GLU A 140 32.78 24.18 12.10
N VAL A 141 32.63 22.85 11.99
CA VAL A 141 33.79 21.93 12.04
C VAL A 141 34.40 21.72 10.65
N SER A 142 35.66 22.15 10.45
CA SER A 142 36.32 21.98 9.16
C SER A 142 36.59 20.51 8.82
N LYS A 143 36.48 20.15 7.54
CA LYS A 143 36.78 18.80 7.03
C LYS A 143 38.20 18.32 7.40
N SER A 144 39.16 19.25 7.49
CA SER A 144 40.54 18.94 7.86
C SER A 144 40.70 18.52 9.33
N ASP A 145 39.81 18.97 10.22
CA ASP A 145 39.87 18.63 11.65
C ASP A 145 39.19 17.28 11.90
N TRP A 146 38.11 16.99 11.15
CA TRP A 146 37.55 15.64 11.04
C TRP A 146 38.56 14.59 10.53
N ASP A 147 39.50 14.95 9.67
CA ASP A 147 40.56 14.04 9.19
C ASP A 147 41.65 13.80 10.26
N LYS A 148 41.91 14.77 11.15
CA LYS A 148 42.86 14.63 12.29
C LYS A 148 42.27 13.78 13.41
N LEU A 149 41.01 14.02 13.77
CA LEU A 149 40.28 13.27 14.82
C LEU A 149 40.18 11.77 14.52
N ARG A 150 40.20 11.37 13.24
CA ARG A 150 40.21 9.96 12.82
C ARG A 150 41.54 9.23 13.00
N GLN A 151 42.65 9.91 13.31
CA GLN A 151 43.99 9.31 13.32
C GLN A 151 44.48 8.81 14.70
N HIS A 152 43.78 9.15 15.80
CA HIS A 152 44.18 8.75 17.15
C HIS A 152 43.14 7.83 17.83
N GLU A 153 43.38 6.52 17.81
CA GLU A 153 42.39 5.47 18.09
C GLU A 153 42.11 5.15 19.59
N THR A 154 42.69 5.92 20.52
CA THR A 154 42.81 5.51 21.94
C THR A 154 42.29 6.50 23.00
N TRP A 155 42.35 7.81 22.77
CA TRP A 155 42.12 8.82 23.83
C TRP A 155 40.64 8.87 24.29
N TRP A 156 39.72 8.88 23.33
CA TRP A 156 38.26 8.87 23.55
C TRP A 156 37.73 7.51 24.03
N ARG A 157 38.42 6.40 23.78
CA ARG A 157 38.05 5.08 24.34
C ARG A 157 38.11 5.12 25.87
N LYS A 158 39.19 5.65 26.44
CA LYS A 158 39.28 5.89 27.89
C LYS A 158 38.26 6.93 28.40
N TYR A 159 37.81 7.85 27.55
CA TYR A 159 36.76 8.82 27.89
C TYR A 159 35.37 8.16 27.97
N ILE A 160 35.11 7.13 27.16
CA ILE A 160 33.91 6.28 27.24
C ILE A 160 33.98 5.34 28.45
N ASP A 161 35.15 4.79 28.78
CA ASP A 161 35.36 4.06 30.05
C ASP A 161 35.16 4.96 31.30
N ALA A 162 35.29 6.27 31.15
CA ALA A 162 35.33 7.26 32.24
C ALA A 162 34.07 8.14 32.34
N ARG A 163 32.93 7.47 32.57
CA ARG A 163 31.65 8.05 33.01
C ARG A 163 30.94 8.96 31.99
N LEU A 164 29.85 8.44 31.44
CA LEU A 164 28.65 9.27 31.40
C LEU A 164 28.24 9.58 32.86
N ILE A 165 27.62 10.73 33.04
CA ILE A 165 26.57 10.91 34.04
C ILE A 165 25.40 10.05 33.51
N LEU A 166 25.11 8.81 33.96
CA LEU A 166 25.52 8.07 35.15
C LEU A 166 26.09 6.65 34.77
N SER A 167 26.19 5.67 35.69
CA SER A 167 26.78 4.32 35.43
C SER A 167 26.15 3.21 36.33
N ARG A 168 26.45 1.90 36.34
CA ARG A 168 27.65 1.05 36.00
C ARG A 168 27.18 -0.45 35.91
N HIS A 169 27.91 -1.52 35.51
CA HIS A 169 29.32 -1.65 35.12
C HIS A 169 29.69 -2.61 33.94
N PRO A 170 29.63 -3.98 33.99
CA PRO A 170 30.56 -4.79 33.15
C PRO A 170 30.01 -6.04 32.41
N GLU A 171 30.53 -6.34 31.22
CA GLU A 171 31.38 -7.52 30.92
C GLU A 171 31.74 -7.59 29.41
N PHE A 172 32.64 -8.54 29.07
CA PHE A 172 33.11 -8.93 27.72
C PHE A 172 34.00 -7.97 26.90
N ALA A 173 35.30 -8.31 26.88
CA ALA A 173 36.09 -8.32 25.65
C ALA A 173 35.52 -9.41 24.69
N ASP A 174 35.69 -9.37 23.36
CA ASP A 174 36.99 -9.32 22.71
C ASP A 174 36.98 -8.84 21.22
N ASP A 175 38.17 -8.43 20.77
CA ASP A 175 38.71 -8.35 19.39
C ASP A 175 37.97 -7.72 18.17
N ARG A 176 38.64 -6.71 17.58
CA ARG A 176 38.82 -6.43 16.12
C ARG A 176 37.58 -6.27 15.19
N LYS A 177 37.12 -5.02 15.04
CA LYS A 177 37.68 -4.08 14.00
C LYS A 177 37.11 -2.66 14.10
N SER A 178 37.91 -1.69 13.68
CA SER A 178 37.75 -0.26 13.93
C SER A 178 36.76 0.46 13.01
N ASN A 179 35.90 1.30 13.60
CA ASN A 179 35.65 2.67 13.12
C ASN A 179 35.03 3.49 14.28
N PRO A 180 35.52 4.71 14.59
CA PRO A 180 35.05 5.48 15.75
C PRO A 180 33.85 6.38 15.43
N ALA A 181 32.90 6.47 16.37
CA ALA A 181 31.85 7.48 16.38
C ALA A 181 32.09 8.44 17.55
N TYR A 182 31.93 9.74 17.31
CA TYR A 182 32.30 10.81 18.25
C TYR A 182 31.12 11.78 18.46
N LEU A 183 30.92 12.18 19.72
CA LEU A 183 30.18 13.39 20.08
C LEU A 183 31.17 14.58 20.00
N ALA A 184 30.92 15.56 19.12
CA ALA A 184 31.95 16.53 18.70
C ALA A 184 31.80 17.91 19.38
N LEU A 185 32.53 18.13 20.48
CA LEU A 185 32.65 19.45 21.11
C LEU A 185 33.33 20.48 20.18
N LYS A 186 32.74 21.68 20.05
CA LYS A 186 33.36 22.85 19.42
C LYS A 186 34.13 23.65 20.46
N LEU A 187 35.40 23.94 20.20
CA LEU A 187 36.14 25.05 20.81
C LEU A 187 36.42 26.09 19.74
N SER A 188 35.89 27.30 19.92
CA SER A 188 36.31 28.47 19.14
C SER A 188 37.75 28.83 19.50
N LYS A 189 38.55 29.29 18.54
CA LYS A 189 39.89 29.86 18.80
C LYS A 189 39.85 31.10 19.71
N ASN A 190 38.68 31.71 19.89
CA ASN A 190 38.50 32.97 20.61
C ASN A 190 37.79 32.82 21.97
N GLY A 191 37.46 31.61 22.41
CA GLY A 191 36.97 31.34 23.78
C GLY A 191 35.47 31.47 24.04
N ASP A 192 34.68 32.06 23.13
CA ASP A 192 33.23 32.14 23.29
C ASP A 192 32.52 30.79 23.10
N LEU A 193 31.74 30.35 24.10
CA LEU A 193 30.75 29.27 23.96
C LEU A 193 29.35 29.89 23.81
N THR A 194 28.82 29.86 22.59
CA THR A 194 27.42 30.16 22.32
C THR A 194 26.52 29.09 22.95
N ARG A 195 25.56 29.50 23.78
CA ARG A 195 24.52 28.61 24.33
C ARG A 195 23.73 27.94 23.19
N ALA A 196 23.45 26.66 23.37
CA ALA A 196 22.43 25.99 22.58
C ALA A 196 21.05 26.61 22.83
N SER A 197 20.38 27.07 21.79
CA SER A 197 18.94 27.37 21.83
C SER A 197 18.14 26.06 21.73
N PRO A 198 16.92 25.99 22.28
CA PRO A 198 15.97 24.89 22.04
C PRO A 198 15.62 24.56 20.58
N GLN A 199 16.12 25.31 19.60
CA GLN A 199 16.09 24.94 18.17
C GLN A 199 17.15 23.87 17.81
N HIS A 200 18.16 23.67 18.66
CA HIS A 200 19.25 22.74 18.43
C HIS A 200 18.74 21.30 18.43
N SER A 201 18.84 20.66 17.28
CA SER A 201 18.45 19.27 17.11
C SER A 201 19.52 18.35 17.71
N LEU A 202 19.14 17.44 18.61
CA LEU A 202 20.10 16.46 19.13
C LEU A 202 20.49 15.49 18.01
N VAL A 203 21.69 15.65 17.44
CA VAL A 203 22.25 14.75 16.43
C VAL A 203 22.89 13.54 17.11
N LEU A 204 22.27 12.36 16.97
CA LEU A 204 22.90 11.09 17.36
C LEU A 204 23.36 10.35 16.10
N SER A 205 24.67 10.13 15.99
CA SER A 205 25.30 9.51 14.82
C SER A 205 26.36 8.46 15.19
N GLY A 206 26.31 7.30 14.52
CA GLY A 206 27.34 6.26 14.59
C GLY A 206 27.41 5.43 15.89
N VAL A 207 26.55 5.70 16.89
CA VAL A 207 26.48 4.88 18.11
C VAL A 207 25.95 3.48 17.76
N ARG A 208 26.58 2.44 18.34
CA ARG A 208 26.21 1.03 18.13
C ARG A 208 25.50 0.36 19.30
N ASN A 209 25.34 1.05 20.44
CA ASN A 209 24.58 0.53 21.58
C ASN A 209 23.18 1.16 21.60
N SER A 210 22.13 0.33 21.49
CA SER A 210 20.74 0.77 21.58
C SER A 210 20.35 1.24 22.98
N GLU A 211 20.95 0.72 24.05
CA GLU A 211 20.71 1.16 25.43
C GLU A 211 21.06 2.63 25.61
N PHE A 212 22.14 3.10 24.95
CA PHE A 212 22.55 4.51 24.97
C PHE A 212 21.53 5.42 24.27
N TYR A 213 20.98 4.98 23.12
CA TYR A 213 19.86 5.70 22.50
C TYR A 213 18.65 5.70 23.43
N GLN A 214 18.28 4.56 24.03
CA GLN A 214 17.13 4.42 24.93
C GLN A 214 17.24 5.31 26.17
N GLU A 215 18.40 5.35 26.86
CA GLU A 215 18.57 6.22 28.03
C GLU A 215 18.47 7.69 27.63
N ILE A 216 19.11 8.11 26.53
CA ILE A 216 18.99 9.49 26.01
C ILE A 216 17.54 9.85 25.65
N ILE A 217 16.81 8.96 24.96
CA ILE A 217 15.39 9.15 24.63
C ILE A 217 14.55 9.25 25.91
N SER A 218 14.86 8.46 26.95
CA SER A 218 14.16 8.53 28.24
C SER A 218 14.41 9.87 28.96
N LEU A 219 15.65 10.38 28.91
CA LEU A 219 16.02 11.67 29.48
C LEU A 219 15.35 12.84 28.72
N LEU A 220 15.30 12.80 27.38
CA LEU A 220 14.57 13.78 26.56
C LEU A 220 13.06 13.78 26.85
N ARG A 221 12.46 12.59 27.02
CA ARG A 221 11.04 12.43 27.40
C ARG A 221 10.76 13.03 28.78
N LEU A 222 11.70 12.90 29.73
CA LEU A 222 11.60 13.48 31.08
C LEU A 222 11.85 15.00 31.13
N SER A 223 12.74 15.54 30.29
CA SER A 223 13.14 16.96 30.37
C SER A 223 12.26 17.93 29.59
N SER A 224 11.68 17.49 28.45
CA SER A 224 11.15 18.41 27.44
C SER A 224 9.62 18.37 27.24
N GLY A 225 8.91 17.45 27.88
CA GLY A 225 7.47 17.25 27.66
C GLY A 225 7.12 16.91 26.20
N ALA A 226 8.03 16.24 25.48
CA ALA A 226 7.98 15.96 24.04
C ALA A 226 8.06 17.20 23.11
N SER A 227 8.63 18.32 23.58
CA SER A 227 8.72 19.57 22.80
C SER A 227 9.98 19.69 21.92
N GLN A 228 11.07 18.99 22.24
CA GLN A 228 12.35 19.11 21.52
C GLN A 228 12.40 18.26 20.23
N ARG A 229 13.12 18.77 19.20
CA ARG A 229 13.37 18.06 17.93
C ARG A 229 14.62 17.17 18.02
N VAL A 230 14.51 15.91 17.61
CA VAL A 230 15.62 14.93 17.58
C VAL A 230 16.10 14.69 16.15
N SER A 231 17.40 14.71 15.91
CA SER A 231 17.99 14.32 14.62
C SER A 231 18.74 13.00 14.75
N LEU A 232 18.27 11.97 14.05
CA LEU A 232 19.02 10.73 13.92
C LEU A 232 19.71 10.73 12.54
N MET A 233 21.04 10.61 12.55
CA MET A 233 21.87 10.59 11.36
C MET A 233 22.73 9.32 11.40
N SER A 234 22.21 8.26 10.79
CA SER A 234 22.80 6.93 10.85
C SER A 234 23.09 6.37 9.46
N ASP A 235 24.31 6.59 9.01
CA ASP A 235 24.98 5.66 8.10
C ASP A 235 25.49 4.47 8.94
N TYR A 236 25.06 3.24 8.64
CA TYR A 236 25.59 1.99 9.21
C TYR A 236 25.56 1.80 10.76
N ALA A 237 24.59 2.37 11.50
CA ALA A 237 24.36 1.89 12.87
C ALA A 237 23.80 0.45 12.87
N PHE A 238 24.20 -0.31 13.88
CA PHE A 238 23.46 -1.49 14.37
C PHE A 238 22.69 -1.01 15.61
N ILE A 239 21.37 -1.14 15.61
CA ILE A 239 20.51 -0.70 16.71
C ILE A 239 19.59 -1.86 17.08
N SER A 240 19.72 -2.44 18.26
CA SER A 240 18.85 -3.53 18.74
C SER A 240 17.73 -3.02 19.65
N GLY A 241 16.51 -2.86 19.12
CA GLY A 241 15.31 -2.54 19.90
C GLY A 241 15.17 -1.06 20.32
N LEU A 242 14.35 -0.27 19.61
CA LEU A 242 14.27 1.18 19.81
C LEU A 242 12.84 1.74 19.87
N ASP A 243 12.48 2.37 20.98
CA ASP A 243 11.16 3.00 21.19
C ASP A 243 11.27 4.53 21.10
N LEU A 244 11.03 5.07 19.91
CA LEU A 244 11.03 6.49 19.57
C LEU A 244 9.63 7.13 19.65
N SER A 245 8.60 6.37 20.07
CA SER A 245 7.18 6.76 20.04
C SER A 245 6.92 8.15 20.63
N GLY A 246 6.12 8.97 19.93
CA GLY A 246 5.73 10.32 20.34
C GLY A 246 6.81 11.40 20.21
N LEU A 247 7.97 11.11 19.60
CA LEU A 247 9.01 12.13 19.38
C LEU A 247 8.74 12.99 18.16
N ARG A 248 9.19 14.25 18.22
CA ARG A 248 9.31 15.14 17.07
C ARG A 248 10.71 15.05 16.47
N PHE A 249 10.81 14.88 15.17
CA PHE A 249 12.08 14.79 14.47
C PHE A 249 12.50 16.13 13.86
N ALA A 250 13.81 16.28 13.72
CA ALA A 250 14.44 17.40 13.07
C ALA A 250 14.34 17.31 11.54
N PRO A 251 14.43 18.45 10.83
CA PRO A 251 14.51 18.47 9.37
C PRO A 251 15.67 17.61 8.87
N TYR A 252 15.46 16.89 7.77
CA TYR A 252 16.47 16.04 7.13
C TYR A 252 17.04 14.93 8.03
N THR A 253 16.22 14.32 8.89
CA THR A 253 16.59 13.10 9.62
C THR A 253 16.87 11.96 8.63
N ARG A 254 17.96 11.19 8.80
CA ARG A 254 18.42 10.16 7.85
C ARG A 254 18.88 8.88 8.53
N PHE A 255 18.30 7.77 8.07
CA PHE A 255 18.67 6.39 8.41
C PHE A 255 19.16 5.65 7.15
N GLU A 256 19.86 6.36 6.26
CA GLU A 256 20.21 5.85 4.93
C GLU A 256 21.22 4.70 5.06
N ASN A 257 20.87 3.52 4.53
CA ASN A 257 21.63 2.27 4.71
C ASN A 257 21.79 1.81 6.18
N ALA A 258 20.96 2.28 7.12
CA ALA A 258 20.98 1.82 8.51
C ALA A 258 20.56 0.34 8.63
N PHE A 259 21.12 -0.39 9.61
CA PHE A 259 20.71 -1.76 9.93
C PHE A 259 20.13 -1.82 11.35
N ILE A 260 18.81 -1.86 11.45
CA ILE A 260 18.10 -1.78 12.73
C ILE A 260 17.54 -3.14 13.08
N ASP A 261 18.09 -3.78 14.10
CA ASP A 261 17.73 -5.12 14.55
C ASP A 261 16.66 -5.09 15.66
N GLY A 262 15.90 -6.17 15.80
CA GLY A 262 14.79 -6.23 16.75
C GLY A 262 13.69 -5.18 16.49
N GLN A 263 12.88 -4.91 17.52
CA GLN A 263 11.65 -4.10 17.37
C GLN A 263 11.91 -2.59 17.37
N VAL A 264 11.29 -1.86 16.45
CA VAL A 264 11.30 -0.39 16.41
C VAL A 264 9.88 0.17 16.51
N LYS A 265 9.71 1.23 17.29
CA LYS A 265 8.44 1.96 17.38
C LYS A 265 8.64 3.45 17.14
N PHE A 266 7.93 3.97 16.14
CA PHE A 266 7.75 5.37 15.81
C PHE A 266 6.26 5.76 15.96
N ASP A 267 5.53 5.11 16.86
CA ASP A 267 4.09 5.33 17.04
C ASP A 267 3.84 6.76 17.54
N GLY A 268 3.00 7.53 16.85
CA GLY A 268 2.71 8.93 17.14
C GLY A 268 3.87 9.91 16.87
N CYS A 269 4.91 9.51 16.14
CA CYS A 269 6.03 10.40 15.81
C CYS A 269 5.65 11.46 14.77
N ASP A 270 6.25 12.65 14.90
CA ASP A 270 6.12 13.77 13.96
C ASP A 270 7.44 13.94 13.20
N PHE A 271 7.42 13.63 11.91
CA PHE A 271 8.57 13.77 11.00
C PHE A 271 8.56 15.09 10.21
N GLY A 272 7.67 16.03 10.55
CA GLY A 272 7.70 17.45 10.14
C GLY A 272 8.27 17.75 8.76
N GLU A 273 9.54 18.13 8.71
CA GLU A 273 10.25 18.62 7.52
C GLU A 273 10.98 17.53 6.71
N GLY A 274 10.64 16.26 6.94
CA GLY A 274 10.97 15.12 6.08
C GLY A 274 12.04 14.18 6.64
N VAL A 275 11.91 12.88 6.31
CA VAL A 275 12.79 11.81 6.80
C VAL A 275 13.15 10.82 5.70
N SER A 276 14.40 10.37 5.69
CA SER A 276 14.91 9.35 4.76
C SER A 276 15.26 8.06 5.49
N PHE A 277 14.72 6.96 4.98
CA PHE A 277 15.01 5.56 5.34
C PHE A 277 15.53 4.79 4.11
N ARG A 278 16.09 5.49 3.11
CA ARG A 278 16.51 4.88 1.85
C ARG A 278 17.56 3.77 2.09
N ALA A 279 17.34 2.61 1.48
CA ALA A 279 18.11 1.38 1.67
C ALA A 279 18.25 0.89 3.13
N ALA A 280 17.47 1.44 4.08
CA ALA A 280 17.48 0.97 5.46
C ALA A 280 16.97 -0.48 5.55
N THR A 281 17.62 -1.30 6.36
CA THR A 281 17.21 -2.68 6.63
C THR A 281 16.77 -2.79 8.08
N PHE A 282 15.50 -3.13 8.29
CA PHE A 282 14.91 -3.43 9.58
C PHE A 282 14.83 -4.95 9.74
N GLY A 283 15.59 -5.51 10.67
CA GLY A 283 15.60 -6.94 10.97
C GLY A 283 14.31 -7.40 11.65
N GLY A 284 13.91 -6.73 12.72
CA GLY A 284 12.71 -7.04 13.51
C GLY A 284 11.50 -6.14 13.24
N PRO A 285 10.42 -6.26 14.02
CA PRO A 285 9.12 -5.63 13.74
C PRO A 285 9.15 -4.10 13.86
N VAL A 286 8.49 -3.39 12.94
CA VAL A 286 8.48 -1.92 12.92
C VAL A 286 7.06 -1.36 13.00
N THR A 287 6.85 -0.34 13.83
CA THR A 287 5.56 0.37 13.91
C THR A 287 5.73 1.87 13.69
N PHE A 288 4.80 2.46 12.92
CA PHE A 288 4.69 3.88 12.60
C PHE A 288 3.22 4.33 12.80
N ARG A 289 2.55 3.80 13.83
CA ARG A 289 1.09 3.97 13.97
C ARG A 289 0.74 5.37 14.43
N GLY A 290 -0.15 6.07 13.72
CA GLY A 290 -0.43 7.48 14.00
C GLY A 290 0.75 8.43 13.74
N ALA A 291 1.82 7.97 13.07
CA ALA A 291 2.93 8.83 12.70
C ALA A 291 2.53 9.84 11.62
N TYR A 292 3.13 11.02 11.63
CA TYR A 292 2.87 12.14 10.73
C TYR A 292 4.12 12.48 9.91
N PHE A 293 3.99 12.55 8.60
CA PHE A 293 5.08 12.84 7.65
C PHE A 293 4.74 14.10 6.83
N GLY A 294 5.18 15.26 7.32
CA GLY A 294 4.79 16.58 6.79
C GLY A 294 5.30 16.89 5.39
N ALA A 295 6.63 16.94 5.19
CA ALA A 295 7.23 17.28 3.89
C ALA A 295 7.38 16.07 2.94
N GLY A 296 7.54 14.87 3.50
CA GLY A 296 7.63 13.61 2.75
C GLY A 296 8.48 12.54 3.43
N VAL A 297 8.52 11.36 2.84
CA VAL A 297 9.32 10.22 3.31
C VAL A 297 9.86 9.37 2.16
N ASP A 298 11.12 8.94 2.31
CA ASP A 298 11.84 8.09 1.36
C ASP A 298 12.18 6.72 1.98
N PHE A 299 11.42 5.67 1.64
CA PHE A 299 11.68 4.27 1.99
C PHE A 299 12.27 3.48 0.81
N ARG A 300 12.81 4.15 -0.20
CA ARG A 300 13.25 3.45 -1.42
C ARG A 300 14.34 2.44 -1.15
N GLU A 301 14.28 1.30 -1.84
CA GLU A 301 15.21 0.17 -1.67
C GLU A 301 15.24 -0.42 -0.23
N ALA A 302 14.42 0.09 0.71
CA ALA A 302 14.42 -0.34 2.10
C ALA A 302 13.84 -1.75 2.26
N ARG A 303 14.16 -2.40 3.39
CA ARG A 303 13.84 -3.80 3.65
C ARG A 303 13.26 -3.97 5.05
N PHE A 304 12.07 -4.56 5.13
CA PHE A 304 11.44 -4.97 6.39
C PHE A 304 11.47 -6.50 6.48
N GLY A 305 12.29 -7.03 7.38
CA GLY A 305 12.48 -8.47 7.63
C GLY A 305 11.30 -9.12 8.34
N GLU A 306 10.75 -8.44 9.33
CA GLU A 306 9.51 -8.81 10.04
C GLU A 306 8.38 -7.79 9.79
N SER A 307 7.21 -8.04 10.38
CA SER A 307 5.99 -7.27 10.14
C SER A 307 6.12 -5.76 10.37
N VAL A 308 5.44 -4.96 9.54
CA VAL A 308 5.46 -3.48 9.63
C VAL A 308 4.06 -2.84 9.60
N SER A 309 3.85 -1.83 10.45
CA SER A 309 2.53 -1.22 10.67
C SER A 309 2.53 0.32 10.59
N PHE A 310 2.18 0.85 9.41
CA PHE A 310 1.84 2.26 9.15
C PHE A 310 0.36 2.55 9.47
N GLY A 311 -0.15 2.05 10.59
CA GLY A 311 -1.59 2.06 10.89
C GLY A 311 -2.09 3.45 11.30
N ALA A 312 -3.11 3.99 10.62
CA ALA A 312 -3.63 5.34 10.83
C ALA A 312 -2.56 6.45 10.79
N SER A 313 -1.49 6.25 10.00
CA SER A 313 -0.46 7.27 9.75
C SER A 313 -0.89 8.29 8.70
N HIS A 314 -0.34 9.50 8.78
CA HIS A 314 -0.64 10.64 7.92
C HIS A 314 0.59 11.04 7.10
N PHE A 315 0.47 11.03 5.78
CA PHE A 315 1.52 11.46 4.84
C PHE A 315 1.03 12.71 4.09
N GLU A 316 1.35 13.89 4.60
CA GLU A 316 1.02 15.16 3.93
C GLU A 316 1.88 15.34 2.68
N GLY A 317 3.17 15.03 2.80
CA GLY A 317 4.14 15.05 1.71
C GLY A 317 4.15 13.80 0.84
N ALA A 318 5.08 13.78 -0.13
CA ALA A 318 5.28 12.60 -0.98
C ALA A 318 5.84 11.42 -0.19
N ALA A 319 5.33 10.21 -0.44
CA ALA A 319 5.77 8.99 0.24
C ALA A 319 6.24 7.96 -0.80
N SER A 320 7.55 7.73 -0.88
CA SER A 320 8.12 6.75 -1.82
C SER A 320 8.52 5.46 -1.10
N PHE A 321 8.04 4.35 -1.66
CA PHE A 321 8.37 2.97 -1.36
C PHE A 321 8.84 2.24 -2.64
N GLU A 322 9.41 2.99 -3.61
CA GLU A 322 9.97 2.44 -4.85
C GLU A 322 11.05 1.38 -4.51
N SER A 323 10.93 0.17 -5.08
CA SER A 323 11.78 -0.99 -4.78
C SER A 323 11.84 -1.44 -3.29
N THR A 324 10.92 -1.00 -2.41
CA THR A 324 10.89 -1.48 -1.01
C THR A 324 10.50 -2.96 -0.93
N ILE A 325 11.16 -3.73 -0.07
CA ILE A 325 10.87 -5.16 0.16
C ILE A 325 10.24 -5.37 1.53
N PHE A 326 9.04 -5.96 1.55
CA PHE A 326 8.31 -6.37 2.75
C PHE A 326 8.32 -7.90 2.83
N ILE A 327 9.20 -8.47 3.66
CA ILE A 327 9.41 -9.92 3.76
C ILE A 327 8.24 -10.59 4.50
N ASP A 328 7.74 -9.95 5.57
CA ASP A 328 6.54 -10.36 6.30
C ASP A 328 5.40 -9.34 6.17
N ASP A 329 4.25 -9.64 6.79
CA ASP A 329 3.00 -8.89 6.73
C ASP A 329 3.15 -7.37 6.97
N CYS A 330 2.66 -6.56 6.02
CA CYS A 330 2.63 -5.11 6.13
C CYS A 330 1.20 -4.55 6.23
N SER A 331 1.05 -3.40 6.90
CA SER A 331 -0.26 -2.79 7.17
C SER A 331 -0.24 -1.27 7.11
N PHE A 332 -0.82 -0.73 6.03
CA PHE A 332 -1.19 0.68 5.83
C PHE A 332 -2.67 0.90 6.16
N ARG A 333 -3.22 0.10 7.08
CA ARG A 333 -4.63 0.14 7.45
C ARG A 333 -5.01 1.51 8.03
N ASP A 334 -6.15 2.06 7.59
CA ASP A 334 -6.70 3.35 8.00
C ASP A 334 -5.74 4.55 7.77
N ALA A 335 -4.65 4.37 7.01
CA ALA A 335 -3.67 5.42 6.72
C ALA A 335 -4.17 6.44 5.68
N VAL A 336 -3.65 7.67 5.73
CA VAL A 336 -4.05 8.78 4.85
C VAL A 336 -2.83 9.35 4.15
N PHE A 337 -2.85 9.32 2.81
CA PHE A 337 -1.82 9.85 1.92
C PHE A 337 -2.37 11.05 1.16
N HIS A 338 -1.96 12.26 1.53
CA HIS A 338 -2.34 13.50 0.86
C HIS A 338 -1.40 13.85 -0.30
N GLY A 339 -0.10 13.64 -0.12
CA GLY A 339 0.90 13.70 -1.20
C GLY A 339 0.88 12.48 -2.13
N PRO A 340 1.63 12.53 -3.25
CA PRO A 340 1.74 11.39 -4.16
C PRO A 340 2.48 10.23 -3.47
N THR A 341 2.04 9.00 -3.75
CA THR A 341 2.59 7.78 -3.13
C THR A 341 3.10 6.82 -4.20
N ASP A 342 4.32 6.32 -4.04
CA ASP A 342 4.94 5.43 -5.01
C ASP A 342 5.26 4.07 -4.38
N TYR A 343 4.73 2.98 -4.96
CA TYR A 343 5.05 1.59 -4.65
C TYR A 343 5.56 0.86 -5.90
N SER A 344 6.12 1.58 -6.89
CA SER A 344 6.68 0.96 -8.09
C SER A 344 7.80 -0.02 -7.75
N GLU A 345 7.81 -1.17 -8.41
CA GLU A 345 8.78 -2.27 -8.19
C GLU A 345 8.84 -2.82 -6.75
N ALA A 346 7.94 -2.39 -5.85
CA ALA A 346 7.90 -2.86 -4.46
C ALA A 346 7.47 -4.34 -4.35
N VAL A 347 8.10 -5.09 -3.45
CA VAL A 347 7.93 -6.55 -3.32
C VAL A 347 7.32 -6.89 -1.95
N PHE A 348 6.04 -7.28 -1.97
CA PHE A 348 5.27 -7.72 -0.82
C PHE A 348 5.27 -9.25 -0.74
N GLN A 349 6.29 -9.82 -0.10
CA GLN A 349 6.36 -11.26 0.16
C GLN A 349 5.37 -11.67 1.27
N GLY A 350 5.17 -10.78 2.26
CA GLY A 350 4.11 -10.85 3.25
C GLY A 350 2.73 -10.43 2.73
N SER A 351 1.71 -10.50 3.58
CA SER A 351 0.36 -10.03 3.24
C SER A 351 0.30 -8.50 3.33
N ALA A 352 -0.18 -7.83 2.28
CA ALA A 352 -0.28 -6.37 2.22
C ALA A 352 -1.71 -5.89 2.55
N ARG A 353 -1.85 -5.00 3.53
CA ARG A 353 -3.16 -4.49 4.00
C ARG A 353 -3.28 -2.97 3.85
N PHE A 354 -3.99 -2.55 2.83
CA PHE A 354 -4.42 -1.15 2.59
C PHE A 354 -5.91 -0.97 2.96
N ILE A 355 -6.38 -1.68 4.00
CA ILE A 355 -7.78 -1.69 4.42
C ILE A 355 -8.15 -0.26 4.87
N THR A 356 -9.22 0.29 4.29
CA THR A 356 -9.74 1.65 4.56
C THR A 356 -8.72 2.79 4.41
N ALA A 357 -7.60 2.56 3.71
CA ALA A 357 -6.61 3.60 3.40
C ALA A 357 -7.18 4.65 2.43
N THR A 358 -6.82 5.92 2.62
CA THR A 358 -7.20 7.03 1.72
C THR A 358 -5.97 7.54 0.99
N PHE A 359 -6.03 7.59 -0.34
CA PHE A 359 -5.06 8.26 -1.21
C PHE A 359 -5.75 9.48 -1.85
N THR A 360 -5.42 10.69 -1.41
CA THR A 360 -5.84 11.94 -2.09
C THR A 360 -4.77 12.48 -3.05
N GLY A 361 -3.53 12.01 -2.91
CA GLY A 361 -2.53 12.06 -3.96
C GLY A 361 -2.79 11.05 -5.08
N GLU A 362 -1.93 11.06 -6.09
CA GLU A 362 -1.84 9.94 -7.05
C GLU A 362 -1.08 8.77 -6.39
N VAL A 363 -1.39 7.54 -6.79
CA VAL A 363 -0.67 6.35 -6.29
C VAL A 363 -0.23 5.43 -7.42
N ILE A 364 1.01 4.97 -7.34
CA ILE A 364 1.65 4.08 -8.33
C ILE A 364 1.91 2.72 -7.69
N PHE A 365 1.53 1.66 -8.38
CA PHE A 365 1.79 0.24 -8.05
C PHE A 365 2.35 -0.52 -9.27
N THR A 366 2.73 0.17 -10.35
CA THR A 366 3.29 -0.43 -11.58
C THR A 366 4.53 -1.27 -11.25
N HIS A 367 4.61 -2.48 -11.81
CA HIS A 367 5.67 -3.48 -11.57
C HIS A 367 5.81 -3.99 -10.11
N SER A 368 4.93 -3.59 -9.17
CA SER A 368 4.91 -4.17 -7.81
C SER A 368 4.49 -5.64 -7.80
N GLU A 369 5.03 -6.42 -6.87
CA GLU A 369 4.65 -7.83 -6.68
C GLU A 369 3.98 -8.05 -5.31
N PHE A 370 2.81 -8.68 -5.32
CA PHE A 370 2.13 -9.22 -4.15
C PHE A 370 2.22 -10.75 -4.18
N SER A 371 3.23 -11.31 -3.50
CA SER A 371 3.49 -12.75 -3.46
C SER A 371 2.50 -13.51 -2.56
N ARG A 372 1.97 -12.84 -1.52
CA ARG A 372 0.86 -13.28 -0.67
C ARG A 372 -0.41 -12.42 -0.91
N GLY A 373 -1.34 -12.40 0.04
CA GLY A 373 -2.64 -11.75 -0.13
C GLY A 373 -2.58 -10.23 -0.04
N ALA A 374 -3.29 -9.54 -0.94
CA ALA A 374 -3.39 -8.09 -1.02
C ALA A 374 -4.82 -7.61 -0.73
N ALA A 375 -4.99 -6.78 0.29
CA ALA A 375 -6.30 -6.35 0.80
C ALA A 375 -6.43 -4.83 0.86
N PHE A 376 -7.04 -4.25 -0.17
CA PHE A 376 -7.40 -2.84 -0.30
C PHE A 376 -8.84 -2.54 0.17
N ARG A 377 -9.49 -3.45 0.91
CA ARG A 377 -10.94 -3.36 1.20
C ARG A 377 -11.32 -2.00 1.82
N GLY A 378 -12.19 -1.26 1.16
CA GLY A 378 -12.66 0.06 1.60
C GLY A 378 -11.70 1.20 1.31
N ALA A 379 -10.61 0.97 0.55
CA ALA A 379 -9.67 2.03 0.19
C ALA A 379 -10.30 3.04 -0.77
N ARG A 380 -9.86 4.30 -0.66
CA ARG A 380 -10.36 5.42 -1.48
C ARG A 380 -9.23 6.08 -2.24
N PHE A 381 -9.36 6.13 -3.55
CA PHE A 381 -8.42 6.74 -4.49
C PHE A 381 -9.10 7.95 -5.13
N VAL A 382 -8.66 9.15 -4.76
CA VAL A 382 -9.29 10.41 -5.23
C VAL A 382 -8.74 10.87 -6.57
N LYS A 383 -7.43 10.68 -6.79
CA LYS A 383 -6.77 10.89 -8.09
C LYS A 383 -6.43 9.55 -8.74
N ARG A 384 -5.58 9.57 -9.77
CA ARG A 384 -5.08 8.39 -10.48
C ARG A 384 -4.51 7.33 -9.53
N ALA A 385 -4.98 6.09 -9.71
CA ALA A 385 -4.40 4.89 -9.11
C ALA A 385 -3.86 3.97 -10.24
N SER A 386 -2.54 3.86 -10.34
CA SER A 386 -1.84 3.19 -11.44
C SER A 386 -1.33 1.81 -11.01
N PHE A 387 -2.14 0.76 -11.15
CA PHE A 387 -1.68 -0.63 -11.09
C PHE A 387 -1.20 -1.14 -12.46
N GLY A 388 -1.49 -0.41 -13.54
CA GLY A 388 -1.25 -0.85 -14.91
C GLY A 388 0.22 -0.92 -15.34
N GLY A 389 0.47 -1.57 -16.49
CA GLY A 389 1.79 -1.75 -17.10
C GLY A 389 1.80 -1.50 -18.62
N ALA A 390 2.87 -0.86 -19.12
CA ALA A 390 2.93 -0.36 -20.49
C ALA A 390 3.39 -1.42 -21.52
N GLY A 391 2.68 -1.50 -22.65
CA GLY A 391 3.08 -2.32 -23.80
C GLY A 391 3.06 -3.82 -23.49
N ASN A 392 4.24 -4.45 -23.50
CA ASN A 392 4.44 -5.86 -23.12
C ASN A 392 4.85 -6.04 -21.65
N ASN A 393 5.16 -4.97 -20.92
CA ASN A 393 5.58 -5.06 -19.53
C ASN A 393 4.33 -5.25 -18.64
N PRO A 394 4.33 -6.20 -17.70
CA PRO A 394 3.18 -6.42 -16.81
C PRO A 394 2.98 -5.23 -15.88
N GLY A 395 1.75 -5.02 -15.42
CA GLY A 395 1.44 -4.09 -14.33
C GLY A 395 1.86 -4.66 -12.97
N ALA A 396 1.09 -4.35 -11.93
CA ALA A 396 1.15 -5.05 -10.65
C ALA A 396 0.90 -6.57 -10.83
N ILE A 397 1.55 -7.38 -10.00
CA ILE A 397 1.50 -8.85 -10.06
C ILE A 397 0.89 -9.39 -8.77
N PHE A 398 -0.32 -9.95 -8.84
CA PHE A 398 -1.00 -10.57 -7.71
C PHE A 398 -0.90 -12.10 -7.80
N ARG A 399 -0.05 -12.73 -6.96
CA ARG A 399 0.16 -14.19 -6.97
C ARG A 399 -0.89 -14.98 -6.16
N LYS A 400 -1.58 -14.31 -5.23
CA LYS A 400 -2.58 -14.86 -4.29
C LYS A 400 -3.72 -13.87 -4.06
N LYS A 401 -4.65 -14.24 -3.18
CA LYS A 401 -5.91 -13.53 -2.89
C LYS A 401 -5.82 -12.00 -2.93
N VAL A 402 -6.53 -11.39 -3.87
CA VAL A 402 -6.61 -9.93 -4.05
C VAL A 402 -8.04 -9.43 -3.81
N SER A 403 -8.18 -8.37 -3.03
CA SER A 403 -9.48 -7.79 -2.67
C SER A 403 -9.44 -6.26 -2.69
N PHE A 404 -10.23 -5.68 -3.59
CA PHE A 404 -10.55 -4.25 -3.70
C PHE A 404 -11.99 -3.98 -3.24
N ARG A 405 -12.60 -4.86 -2.46
CA ARG A 405 -14.02 -4.78 -2.09
C ARG A 405 -14.35 -3.45 -1.43
N THR A 406 -15.51 -2.89 -1.79
CA THR A 406 -15.97 -1.56 -1.35
C THR A 406 -14.96 -0.42 -1.59
N CYS A 407 -14.02 -0.55 -2.53
CA CYS A 407 -13.14 0.55 -2.92
C CYS A 407 -13.90 1.69 -3.62
N GLN A 408 -13.33 2.88 -3.58
CA GLN A 408 -13.81 4.03 -4.34
C GLN A 408 -12.68 4.57 -5.23
N PHE A 409 -12.90 4.59 -6.54
CA PHE A 409 -12.03 5.20 -7.53
C PHE A 409 -12.77 6.43 -8.10
N ALA A 410 -12.35 7.63 -7.70
CA ALA A 410 -13.04 8.86 -8.09
C ALA A 410 -12.63 9.35 -9.49
N ASP A 411 -11.35 9.18 -9.84
CA ASP A 411 -10.77 9.59 -11.12
C ASP A 411 -10.30 8.35 -11.93
N TYR A 412 -9.02 8.24 -12.30
CA TYR A 412 -8.52 7.21 -13.21
C TYR A 412 -7.99 5.98 -12.47
N ALA A 413 -8.56 4.80 -12.72
CA ALA A 413 -8.09 3.53 -12.19
C ALA A 413 -7.45 2.69 -13.31
N ASP A 414 -6.12 2.56 -13.29
CA ASP A 414 -5.38 1.79 -14.29
C ASP A 414 -5.12 0.37 -13.79
N PHE A 415 -5.70 -0.62 -14.46
CA PHE A 415 -5.45 -2.05 -14.27
C PHE A 415 -4.99 -2.73 -15.57
N SER A 416 -4.51 -1.95 -16.56
CA SER A 416 -4.04 -2.47 -17.84
C SER A 416 -2.82 -3.37 -17.66
N ASN A 417 -2.77 -4.52 -18.34
CA ASN A 417 -1.71 -5.53 -18.20
C ASN A 417 -1.42 -6.04 -16.76
N VAL A 418 -2.31 -5.83 -15.78
CA VAL A 418 -2.17 -6.41 -14.43
C VAL A 418 -2.23 -7.94 -14.50
N ILE A 419 -1.30 -8.60 -13.81
CA ILE A 419 -1.31 -10.06 -13.66
C ILE A 419 -2.18 -10.43 -12.45
N TRP A 420 -3.35 -10.98 -12.74
CA TRP A 420 -4.30 -11.49 -11.75
C TRP A 420 -3.92 -12.92 -11.29
N PRO A 421 -4.37 -13.36 -10.10
CA PRO A 421 -4.08 -14.70 -9.60
C PRO A 421 -4.53 -15.80 -10.55
N SER A 422 -3.80 -16.92 -10.58
CA SER A 422 -4.13 -18.05 -11.44
C SER A 422 -5.46 -18.71 -11.04
N ASN A 423 -5.62 -19.03 -9.75
CA ASN A 423 -6.82 -19.64 -9.19
C ASN A 423 -7.94 -18.62 -9.01
N ALA A 424 -9.14 -18.92 -9.49
CA ALA A 424 -10.27 -17.98 -9.42
C ALA A 424 -10.73 -17.68 -7.99
N ARG A 425 -10.54 -18.60 -7.03
CA ARG A 425 -10.89 -18.39 -5.61
C ARG A 425 -10.15 -17.19 -4.99
N ASP A 426 -8.99 -16.82 -5.55
CA ASP A 426 -8.19 -15.67 -5.15
C ASP A 426 -8.66 -14.33 -5.75
N HIS A 427 -9.54 -14.31 -6.76
CA HIS A 427 -10.02 -13.08 -7.41
C HIS A 427 -11.55 -12.98 -7.63
N HIS A 428 -12.35 -13.87 -7.03
CA HIS A 428 -13.82 -13.81 -7.11
C HIS A 428 -14.40 -12.65 -6.27
N GLY A 429 -15.22 -11.81 -6.90
CA GLY A 429 -15.79 -10.62 -6.27
C GLY A 429 -14.72 -9.69 -5.67
N SER A 430 -13.55 -9.55 -6.31
CA SER A 430 -12.51 -8.64 -5.83
C SER A 430 -12.98 -7.18 -5.82
N PHE A 431 -13.88 -6.77 -6.72
CA PHE A 431 -14.49 -5.43 -6.75
C PHE A 431 -15.91 -5.38 -6.16
N GLU A 432 -16.35 -6.38 -5.39
CA GLU A 432 -17.71 -6.38 -4.81
C GLU A 432 -17.99 -5.14 -3.96
N GLY A 433 -19.07 -4.42 -4.27
CA GLY A 433 -19.47 -3.16 -3.64
C GLY A 433 -18.58 -1.95 -3.98
N SER A 434 -17.64 -2.08 -4.92
CA SER A 434 -16.70 -1.01 -5.27
C SER A 434 -17.27 -0.09 -6.34
N ARG A 435 -16.88 1.18 -6.31
CA ARG A 435 -17.36 2.17 -7.27
C ARG A 435 -16.23 2.80 -8.08
N PHE A 436 -16.49 2.97 -9.37
CA PHE A 436 -15.69 3.73 -10.32
C PHE A 436 -16.52 4.92 -10.82
N GLU A 437 -16.31 6.10 -10.22
CA GLU A 437 -16.95 7.36 -10.67
C GLU A 437 -16.27 7.84 -11.97
N GLY A 438 -14.94 7.70 -12.06
CA GLY A 438 -14.12 8.03 -13.24
C GLY A 438 -13.79 6.84 -14.15
N THR A 439 -12.69 6.93 -14.90
CA THR A 439 -12.33 5.94 -15.94
C THR A 439 -11.60 4.73 -15.33
N ALA A 440 -12.06 3.52 -15.65
CA ALA A 440 -11.43 2.27 -15.23
C ALA A 440 -10.88 1.51 -16.44
N ASP A 441 -9.57 1.27 -16.49
CA ASP A 441 -8.90 0.62 -17.62
C ASP A 441 -8.49 -0.82 -17.28
N PHE A 442 -9.11 -1.79 -17.94
CA PHE A 442 -8.82 -3.22 -17.84
C PHE A 442 -8.35 -3.79 -19.19
N LYS A 443 -7.54 -3.03 -19.95
CA LYS A 443 -6.82 -3.53 -21.13
C LYS A 443 -5.71 -4.51 -20.71
N THR A 444 -6.07 -5.77 -20.50
CA THR A 444 -5.11 -6.87 -20.31
C THR A 444 -5.25 -7.87 -21.45
N LYS A 445 -4.13 -8.26 -22.05
CA LYS A 445 -4.07 -9.35 -23.02
C LYS A 445 -4.60 -10.65 -22.38
N ASP A 446 -5.51 -11.34 -23.08
CA ASP A 446 -6.18 -12.56 -22.59
C ASP A 446 -7.00 -12.40 -21.27
N PHE A 447 -7.56 -11.21 -21.00
CA PHE A 447 -8.40 -10.98 -19.81
C PHE A 447 -9.62 -11.94 -19.74
N CYS A 448 -9.69 -12.71 -18.65
CA CYS A 448 -10.74 -13.71 -18.38
C CYS A 448 -11.28 -13.67 -16.93
N ALA A 449 -10.91 -12.68 -16.12
CA ALA A 449 -11.23 -12.63 -14.69
C ALA A 449 -12.65 -12.10 -14.37
N PHE A 450 -13.64 -12.30 -15.25
CA PHE A 450 -14.93 -11.58 -15.23
C PHE A 450 -15.70 -11.66 -13.90
N SER A 451 -15.54 -12.73 -13.13
CA SER A 451 -16.14 -12.91 -11.80
C SER A 451 -15.63 -11.95 -10.73
N MET A 452 -14.60 -11.14 -11.02
CA MET A 452 -14.12 -10.10 -10.11
C MET A 452 -15.04 -8.89 -10.00
N PHE A 453 -15.88 -8.65 -11.02
CA PHE A 453 -16.76 -7.46 -11.14
C PHE A 453 -18.16 -7.65 -10.56
N ASP A 454 -18.44 -8.77 -9.88
CA ASP A 454 -19.74 -8.97 -9.25
C ASP A 454 -20.02 -7.87 -8.23
N GLY A 455 -21.20 -7.24 -8.30
CA GLY A 455 -21.59 -6.14 -7.42
C GLY A 455 -20.76 -4.84 -7.53
N ALA A 456 -20.00 -4.60 -8.61
CA ALA A 456 -19.31 -3.32 -8.83
C ALA A 456 -20.20 -2.24 -9.49
N ASP A 457 -20.02 -0.98 -9.13
CA ASP A 457 -20.74 0.21 -9.63
C ASP A 457 -19.86 1.01 -10.60
N PHE A 458 -20.06 0.82 -11.91
CA PHE A 458 -19.36 1.56 -12.96
C PHE A 458 -20.21 2.72 -13.49
N ARG A 459 -19.78 3.94 -13.21
CA ARG A 459 -20.47 5.18 -13.63
C ARG A 459 -19.68 5.93 -14.70
N GLY A 460 -18.36 5.96 -14.55
CA GLY A 460 -17.45 6.43 -15.59
C GLY A 460 -17.17 5.37 -16.66
N ARG A 461 -16.15 5.61 -17.48
CA ARG A 461 -15.87 4.80 -18.66
C ARG A 461 -15.08 3.54 -18.31
N VAL A 462 -15.54 2.37 -18.73
CA VAL A 462 -14.80 1.10 -18.61
C VAL A 462 -14.10 0.79 -19.93
N LEU A 463 -12.78 0.80 -19.93
CA LEU A 463 -11.96 0.41 -21.07
C LEU A 463 -11.58 -1.07 -20.95
N LEU A 464 -11.76 -1.81 -22.04
CA LEU A 464 -11.41 -3.22 -22.18
C LEU A 464 -10.54 -3.36 -23.43
N ALA A 465 -9.59 -4.29 -23.40
CA ALA A 465 -8.79 -4.64 -24.58
C ALA A 465 -9.71 -5.01 -25.75
N GLU A 466 -9.34 -4.59 -26.96
CA GLU A 466 -10.01 -5.05 -28.17
C GLU A 466 -9.48 -6.43 -28.55
N PRO A 467 -10.28 -7.50 -28.49
CA PRO A 467 -9.89 -8.75 -29.11
C PRO A 467 -9.96 -8.56 -30.62
N ILE A 468 -8.79 -8.60 -31.26
CA ILE A 468 -8.66 -8.69 -32.72
C ILE A 468 -9.52 -9.91 -33.16
N PRO A 469 -10.53 -9.74 -34.04
CA PRO A 469 -11.49 -10.79 -34.36
C PRO A 469 -10.79 -11.99 -35.02
N PRO A 470 -11.24 -13.24 -34.77
CA PRO A 470 -12.65 -13.67 -34.86
C PRO A 470 -13.38 -13.89 -33.52
N GLU A 471 -14.69 -14.19 -33.59
CA GLU A 471 -15.51 -14.59 -32.42
C GLU A 471 -14.89 -15.74 -31.61
N THR A 472 -14.18 -16.66 -32.27
CA THR A 472 -13.49 -17.82 -31.65
C THR A 472 -12.55 -17.41 -30.52
N SER A 473 -11.88 -16.25 -30.61
CA SER A 473 -11.04 -15.74 -29.53
C SER A 473 -11.87 -15.30 -28.31
N ALA A 474 -13.03 -14.69 -28.54
CA ALA A 474 -13.94 -14.31 -27.45
C ALA A 474 -14.60 -15.54 -26.80
N GLU A 475 -14.89 -16.60 -27.56
CA GLU A 475 -15.44 -17.84 -26.99
C GLU A 475 -14.40 -18.60 -26.15
N THR A 476 -13.13 -18.72 -26.60
CA THR A 476 -12.09 -19.35 -25.78
C THR A 476 -11.77 -18.57 -24.49
N LEU A 477 -11.94 -17.24 -24.48
CA LEU A 477 -11.86 -16.45 -23.24
C LEU A 477 -13.02 -16.76 -22.26
N LEU A 478 -14.24 -16.97 -22.75
CA LEU A 478 -15.34 -17.45 -21.90
C LEU A 478 -15.07 -18.85 -21.37
N GLU A 479 -14.60 -19.77 -22.22
CA GLU A 479 -14.33 -21.16 -21.83
C GLU A 479 -13.26 -21.22 -20.73
N ARG A 480 -12.13 -20.52 -20.90
CA ARG A 480 -11.12 -20.31 -19.84
C ARG A 480 -11.71 -19.74 -18.55
N SER A 481 -12.70 -18.85 -18.63
CA SER A 481 -13.38 -18.26 -17.46
C SER A 481 -14.29 -19.29 -16.75
N LEU A 482 -14.97 -20.15 -17.51
CA LEU A 482 -15.82 -21.21 -17.00
C LEU A 482 -14.98 -22.35 -16.40
N ASP A 483 -13.87 -22.71 -17.04
CA ASP A 483 -12.96 -23.75 -16.55
C ASP A 483 -12.27 -23.33 -15.26
N LYS A 484 -11.76 -22.09 -15.17
CA LYS A 484 -11.31 -21.50 -13.90
C LYS A 484 -12.36 -21.53 -12.79
N ALA A 485 -13.65 -21.36 -13.12
CA ALA A 485 -14.73 -21.49 -12.15
C ALA A 485 -15.01 -22.96 -11.76
N ARG A 486 -14.87 -23.92 -12.69
CA ARG A 486 -14.95 -25.37 -12.42
C ARG A 486 -13.80 -25.85 -11.52
N GLU A 487 -12.57 -25.41 -11.80
CA GLU A 487 -11.38 -25.65 -10.98
C GLU A 487 -11.60 -25.14 -9.54
N ALA A 488 -12.07 -23.90 -9.39
CA ALA A 488 -12.41 -23.34 -8.09
C ALA A 488 -13.44 -24.20 -7.33
N VAL A 489 -14.50 -24.66 -8.00
CA VAL A 489 -15.51 -25.54 -7.39
C VAL A 489 -14.92 -26.91 -7.01
N ALA A 490 -14.00 -27.47 -7.80
CA ALA A 490 -13.31 -28.71 -7.44
C ALA A 490 -12.44 -28.54 -6.18
N ASP A 491 -11.73 -27.43 -6.05
CA ASP A 491 -10.98 -27.07 -4.84
C ASP A 491 -11.88 -26.86 -3.61
N ASP A 492 -13.07 -26.23 -3.76
CA ASP A 492 -14.07 -26.14 -2.69
C ASP A 492 -14.49 -27.54 -2.19
N HIS A 493 -14.68 -28.51 -3.09
CA HIS A 493 -14.98 -29.90 -2.72
C HIS A 493 -13.80 -30.63 -2.07
N GLN A 494 -12.57 -30.47 -2.57
CA GLN A 494 -11.39 -31.11 -1.96
C GLN A 494 -11.12 -30.59 -0.54
N VAL A 495 -11.27 -29.27 -0.31
CA VAL A 495 -11.19 -28.69 1.04
C VAL A 495 -12.28 -29.28 1.94
N THR A 496 -13.50 -29.42 1.43
CA THR A 496 -14.62 -30.01 2.17
C THR A 496 -14.39 -31.47 2.55
N GLN A 497 -13.81 -32.29 1.66
CA GLN A 497 -13.46 -33.67 1.97
C GLN A 497 -12.29 -33.81 2.96
N ARG A 498 -11.32 -32.89 2.95
CA ARG A 498 -10.22 -32.87 3.92
C ARG A 498 -10.68 -32.46 5.32
N ARG A 499 -11.66 -31.55 5.43
CA ARG A 499 -12.27 -31.13 6.71
C ARG A 499 -12.90 -32.29 7.49
N SER A 500 -13.40 -33.32 6.80
CA SER A 500 -13.87 -34.58 7.40
C SER A 500 -12.81 -35.34 8.23
N ARG A 501 -11.54 -34.89 8.22
CA ARG A 501 -10.43 -35.42 9.02
C ARG A 501 -9.89 -34.47 10.11
N GLY A 502 -10.49 -33.30 10.35
CA GLY A 502 -10.34 -32.59 11.65
C GLY A 502 -10.06 -31.08 11.65
N ASP A 503 -9.67 -30.45 10.54
CA ASP A 503 -9.24 -29.04 10.54
C ASP A 503 -10.36 -28.00 10.42
N ARG A 504 -10.21 -26.86 11.13
CA ARG A 504 -11.08 -25.67 11.05
C ARG A 504 -10.40 -24.49 10.33
N PRO A 505 -10.83 -24.12 9.11
CA PRO A 505 -10.40 -22.88 8.44
C PRO A 505 -11.49 -21.79 8.41
N THR A 506 -11.12 -20.59 7.96
CA THR A 506 -11.91 -19.33 8.01
C THR A 506 -13.13 -19.28 7.07
N PRO A 507 -14.15 -18.45 7.37
CA PRO A 507 -15.47 -18.47 6.71
C PRO A 507 -15.51 -18.05 5.23
N ALA A 508 -14.37 -17.66 4.62
CA ALA A 508 -14.31 -17.35 3.19
C ALA A 508 -14.08 -18.59 2.29
N ALA A 509 -14.01 -19.79 2.88
CA ALA A 509 -13.67 -21.05 2.22
C ALA A 509 -14.88 -21.89 1.76
N GLU A 510 -16.11 -21.41 1.97
CA GLU A 510 -17.36 -22.14 1.72
C GLU A 510 -18.25 -21.39 0.71
N LEU A 511 -17.92 -21.51 -0.58
CA LEU A 511 -18.76 -20.99 -1.67
C LEU A 511 -18.98 -22.13 -2.66
N GLY A 512 -20.16 -22.77 -2.56
CA GLY A 512 -20.55 -23.87 -3.42
C GLY A 512 -20.71 -23.48 -4.90
N SER A 513 -20.97 -24.46 -5.75
CA SER A 513 -21.04 -24.30 -7.22
C SER A 513 -21.90 -23.11 -7.66
N ASP A 514 -23.11 -22.99 -7.11
CA ASP A 514 -24.03 -21.88 -7.39
C ASP A 514 -23.44 -20.50 -7.08
N ALA A 515 -22.64 -20.36 -6.01
CA ALA A 515 -22.02 -19.08 -5.67
C ALA A 515 -20.79 -18.76 -6.55
N ARG A 516 -20.03 -19.77 -6.97
CA ARG A 516 -18.90 -19.60 -7.89
C ARG A 516 -19.37 -19.21 -9.30
N PHE A 517 -20.36 -19.90 -9.85
CA PHE A 517 -20.97 -19.48 -11.12
C PHE A 517 -21.85 -18.23 -10.97
N GLY A 518 -22.45 -18.02 -9.79
CA GLY A 518 -23.20 -16.81 -9.41
C GLY A 518 -22.37 -15.56 -9.56
N THR A 519 -21.21 -15.51 -8.90
CA THR A 519 -20.25 -14.39 -9.00
C THR A 519 -19.72 -14.19 -10.43
N LEU A 520 -19.54 -15.26 -11.22
CA LEU A 520 -19.19 -15.13 -12.64
C LEU A 520 -20.32 -14.48 -13.47
N ALA A 521 -21.56 -14.94 -13.32
CA ALA A 521 -22.72 -14.37 -14.02
C ALA A 521 -23.02 -12.92 -13.57
N GLY A 522 -22.83 -12.62 -12.27
CA GLY A 522 -22.97 -11.29 -11.69
C GLY A 522 -21.95 -10.31 -12.25
N GLY A 523 -20.67 -10.68 -12.31
CA GLY A 523 -19.64 -9.85 -12.95
C GLY A 523 -19.85 -9.63 -14.45
N LEU A 524 -20.33 -10.66 -15.17
CA LEU A 524 -20.72 -10.54 -16.58
C LEU A 524 -21.94 -9.61 -16.78
N ARG A 525 -22.92 -9.67 -15.87
CA ARG A 525 -24.07 -8.74 -15.82
C ARG A 525 -23.60 -7.30 -15.56
N THR A 526 -22.68 -7.10 -14.63
CA THR A 526 -22.09 -5.78 -14.33
C THR A 526 -21.41 -5.18 -15.56
N LEU A 527 -20.55 -5.95 -16.23
CA LEU A 527 -19.91 -5.52 -17.49
C LEU A 527 -20.94 -5.23 -18.59
N ARG A 528 -21.97 -6.06 -18.74
CA ARG A 528 -23.06 -5.80 -19.69
C ARG A 528 -23.74 -4.46 -19.46
N LEU A 529 -24.07 -4.13 -18.20
CA LEU A 529 -24.67 -2.84 -17.85
C LEU A 529 -23.70 -1.67 -18.12
N ALA A 530 -22.42 -1.81 -17.79
CA ALA A 530 -21.40 -0.80 -18.07
C ALA A 530 -21.18 -0.56 -19.58
N MET A 531 -21.33 -1.59 -20.42
CA MET A 531 -21.30 -1.46 -21.88
C MET A 531 -22.57 -0.79 -22.42
N ALA A 532 -23.75 -1.10 -21.87
CA ALA A 532 -25.01 -0.46 -22.24
C ALA A 532 -25.00 1.06 -21.94
N THR A 533 -24.50 1.47 -20.76
CA THR A 533 -24.28 2.89 -20.41
C THR A 533 -23.35 3.59 -21.40
N GLN A 534 -22.29 2.91 -21.85
CA GLN A 534 -21.35 3.41 -22.87
C GLN A 534 -21.88 3.30 -24.31
N LYS A 535 -23.05 2.69 -24.54
CA LYS A 535 -23.64 2.39 -25.86
C LYS A 535 -22.80 1.42 -26.73
N ASP A 536 -21.93 0.62 -26.12
CA ASP A 536 -21.20 -0.46 -26.79
C ASP A 536 -22.10 -1.70 -26.93
N VAL A 537 -22.99 -1.63 -27.91
CA VAL A 537 -23.99 -2.68 -28.22
C VAL A 537 -23.32 -4.02 -28.55
N VAL A 538 -22.11 -4.02 -29.13
CA VAL A 538 -21.39 -5.25 -29.52
C VAL A 538 -20.85 -5.98 -28.30
N ARG A 539 -20.24 -5.25 -27.35
CA ARG A 539 -19.77 -5.84 -26.09
C ARG A 539 -20.94 -6.16 -25.15
N GLU A 540 -22.00 -5.34 -25.12
CA GLU A 540 -23.23 -5.63 -24.36
C GLU A 540 -23.83 -6.99 -24.77
N GLN A 541 -24.06 -7.22 -26.07
CA GLN A 541 -24.59 -8.48 -26.58
C GLN A 541 -23.69 -9.68 -26.26
N ARG A 542 -22.37 -9.50 -26.36
CA ARG A 542 -21.38 -10.52 -26.00
C ARG A 542 -21.46 -10.89 -24.51
N PHE A 543 -21.47 -9.91 -23.62
CA PHE A 543 -21.61 -10.17 -22.18
C PHE A 543 -22.99 -10.74 -21.82
N ASN A 544 -24.06 -10.42 -22.56
CA ASN A 544 -25.37 -11.06 -22.40
C ASN A 544 -25.34 -12.56 -22.76
N ARG A 545 -24.69 -12.93 -23.87
CA ARG A 545 -24.46 -14.34 -24.25
C ARG A 545 -23.65 -15.08 -23.18
N PHE A 546 -22.66 -14.40 -22.60
CA PHE A 546 -21.79 -14.97 -21.58
C PHE A 546 -22.51 -15.13 -20.23
N GLU A 547 -23.29 -14.13 -19.80
CA GLU A 547 -24.14 -14.17 -18.58
C GLU A 547 -25.07 -15.39 -18.61
N LEU A 548 -25.73 -15.65 -19.74
CA LEU A 548 -26.64 -16.80 -19.91
C LEU A 548 -25.89 -18.14 -19.94
N ARG A 549 -24.71 -18.22 -20.58
CA ARG A 549 -23.88 -19.45 -20.53
C ARG A 549 -23.35 -19.75 -19.13
N ALA A 550 -23.00 -18.75 -18.33
CA ALA A 550 -22.59 -18.93 -16.94
C ALA A 550 -23.75 -19.45 -16.07
N LYS A 551 -24.97 -18.90 -16.21
CA LYS A 551 -26.17 -19.38 -15.50
C LYS A 551 -26.50 -20.84 -15.79
N MET A 552 -26.33 -21.31 -17.03
CA MET A 552 -26.56 -22.72 -17.35
C MET A 552 -25.66 -23.71 -16.57
N GLN A 553 -24.54 -23.26 -15.98
CA GLN A 553 -23.68 -24.11 -15.14
C GLN A 553 -24.12 -24.18 -13.66
N MET A 554 -24.99 -23.28 -13.20
CA MET A 554 -25.48 -23.24 -11.81
C MET A 554 -26.40 -24.44 -11.54
N PRO A 555 -26.16 -25.29 -10.52
CA PRO A 555 -27.11 -26.34 -10.13
C PRO A 555 -28.54 -25.83 -9.89
N SER A 556 -28.69 -24.71 -9.18
CA SER A 556 -29.98 -24.13 -8.74
C SER A 556 -30.88 -23.59 -9.85
N GLU A 557 -30.33 -23.19 -11.00
CA GLU A 557 -31.13 -22.66 -12.12
C GLU A 557 -32.14 -23.71 -12.64
N PRO A 558 -33.45 -23.41 -12.77
CA PRO A 558 -34.46 -24.40 -13.13
C PRO A 558 -34.18 -25.10 -14.47
N ILE A 559 -34.53 -26.39 -14.56
CA ILE A 559 -34.35 -27.19 -15.78
C ILE A 559 -35.05 -26.53 -16.98
N ALA A 560 -36.25 -25.96 -16.78
CA ALA A 560 -36.96 -25.21 -17.81
C ALA A 560 -36.19 -23.95 -18.29
N ALA A 561 -35.52 -23.23 -17.39
CA ALA A 561 -34.71 -22.07 -17.74
C ALA A 561 -33.44 -22.47 -18.51
N LYS A 562 -32.78 -23.57 -18.10
CA LYS A 562 -31.66 -24.18 -18.82
C LYS A 562 -32.05 -24.63 -20.23
N LEU A 563 -33.18 -25.33 -20.38
CA LEU A 563 -33.72 -25.75 -21.68
C LEU A 563 -34.07 -24.55 -22.56
N ALA A 564 -34.72 -23.52 -22.01
CA ALA A 564 -35.02 -22.29 -22.74
C ALA A 564 -33.75 -21.56 -23.21
N ALA A 565 -32.70 -21.52 -22.38
CA ALA A 565 -31.41 -20.94 -22.74
C ALA A 565 -30.67 -21.75 -23.83
N ILE A 566 -30.74 -23.09 -23.79
CA ILE A 566 -30.22 -23.98 -24.85
C ILE A 566 -30.95 -23.72 -26.17
N VAL A 567 -32.29 -23.70 -26.16
CA VAL A 567 -33.11 -23.45 -27.36
C VAL A 567 -32.84 -22.05 -27.93
N TYR A 568 -32.87 -21.01 -27.09
CA TYR A 568 -32.59 -19.63 -27.51
C TYR A 568 -31.16 -19.49 -28.07
N GLY A 569 -30.18 -20.19 -27.49
CA GLY A 569 -28.80 -20.25 -27.97
C GLY A 569 -28.66 -20.93 -29.33
N ALA A 570 -29.28 -22.11 -29.50
CA ALA A 570 -29.27 -22.85 -30.76
C ALA A 570 -29.96 -22.05 -31.89
N VAL A 571 -31.19 -21.59 -31.63
CA VAL A 571 -32.06 -20.91 -32.59
C VAL A 571 -31.51 -19.56 -33.04
N SER A 572 -30.97 -18.74 -32.11
CA SER A 572 -30.69 -17.32 -32.38
C SER A 572 -29.25 -16.86 -32.07
N ASN A 573 -28.37 -17.76 -31.62
CA ASN A 573 -27.07 -17.41 -31.01
C ASN A 573 -27.23 -16.38 -29.87
N PHE A 574 -28.26 -16.56 -29.03
CA PHE A 574 -28.66 -15.63 -27.97
C PHE A 574 -29.11 -14.23 -28.48
N GLY A 575 -29.65 -14.19 -29.70
CA GLY A 575 -30.23 -13.00 -30.32
C GLY A 575 -29.24 -12.13 -31.10
N THR A 576 -28.10 -12.69 -31.51
CA THR A 576 -27.11 -12.04 -32.39
C THR A 576 -27.17 -12.54 -33.83
N SER A 577 -27.70 -13.75 -34.07
CA SER A 577 -27.82 -14.32 -35.42
C SER A 577 -29.19 -14.05 -36.04
N ILE A 578 -29.19 -13.24 -37.09
CA ILE A 578 -30.36 -13.03 -37.98
C ILE A 578 -30.63 -14.29 -38.82
N GLY A 579 -29.56 -14.98 -39.23
CA GLY A 579 -29.61 -16.11 -40.18
C GLY A 579 -30.13 -17.43 -39.59
N ARG A 580 -29.70 -17.81 -38.37
CA ARG A 580 -30.10 -19.11 -37.78
C ARG A 580 -31.63 -19.27 -37.64
N PRO A 581 -32.41 -18.27 -37.17
CA PRO A 581 -33.86 -18.39 -37.13
C PRO A 581 -34.49 -18.49 -38.52
N LEU A 582 -33.94 -17.79 -39.53
CA LEU A 582 -34.45 -17.84 -40.91
C LEU A 582 -34.18 -19.20 -41.57
N SER A 583 -33.00 -19.79 -41.37
CA SER A 583 -32.73 -21.15 -41.84
C SER A 583 -33.62 -22.18 -41.17
N LEU A 584 -33.90 -22.02 -39.87
CA LEU A 584 -34.82 -22.91 -39.15
C LEU A 584 -36.28 -22.73 -39.61
N ALA A 585 -36.70 -21.52 -39.97
CA ALA A 585 -38.03 -21.28 -40.54
C ALA A 585 -38.18 -21.96 -41.90
N ALA A 586 -37.17 -21.83 -42.78
CA ALA A 586 -37.14 -22.52 -44.07
C ALA A 586 -37.14 -24.06 -43.90
N SER A 587 -36.32 -24.60 -42.98
CA SER A 587 -36.33 -26.03 -42.66
C SER A 587 -37.65 -26.50 -42.04
N SER A 588 -38.36 -25.65 -41.29
CA SER A 588 -39.70 -25.96 -40.77
C SER A 588 -40.69 -26.17 -41.91
N VAL A 589 -40.76 -25.24 -42.87
CA VAL A 589 -41.66 -25.37 -44.04
C VAL A 589 -41.36 -26.65 -44.84
N ILE A 590 -40.08 -26.99 -45.04
CA ILE A 590 -39.70 -28.23 -45.73
C ILE A 590 -40.12 -29.47 -44.93
N PHE A 591 -39.97 -29.46 -43.59
CA PHE A 591 -40.40 -30.56 -42.73
C PHE A 591 -41.92 -30.74 -42.73
N PHE A 592 -42.69 -29.65 -42.58
CA PHE A 592 -44.15 -29.72 -42.60
C PHE A 592 -44.68 -30.08 -44.01
N ALA A 593 -44.03 -29.66 -45.09
CA ALA A 593 -44.33 -30.15 -46.44
C ALA A 593 -44.15 -31.67 -46.57
N LEU A 594 -43.11 -32.26 -45.99
CA LEU A 594 -42.92 -33.72 -45.95
C LEU A 594 -43.99 -34.42 -45.10
N VAL A 595 -44.40 -33.82 -43.98
CA VAL A 595 -45.49 -34.33 -43.11
C VAL A 595 -46.83 -34.28 -43.85
N PHE A 596 -47.18 -33.16 -44.48
CA PHE A 596 -48.42 -33.01 -45.24
C PHE A 596 -48.45 -33.89 -46.51
N ALA A 597 -47.32 -34.09 -47.19
CA ALA A 597 -47.23 -35.06 -48.30
C ALA A 597 -47.44 -36.50 -47.79
N SER A 598 -46.86 -36.86 -46.65
CA SER A 598 -47.05 -38.17 -46.02
C SER A 598 -48.50 -38.41 -45.59
N ILE A 599 -49.16 -37.39 -45.05
CA ILE A 599 -50.60 -37.41 -44.72
C ILE A 599 -51.45 -37.55 -45.98
N SER A 600 -51.06 -36.90 -47.09
CA SER A 600 -51.77 -37.00 -48.38
C SER A 600 -51.69 -38.41 -48.95
N VAL A 601 -50.51 -39.03 -48.97
CA VAL A 601 -50.35 -40.43 -49.40
C VAL A 601 -51.12 -41.40 -48.49
N LEU A 602 -51.12 -41.18 -47.16
CA LEU A 602 -51.90 -41.98 -46.23
C LEU A 602 -53.41 -41.86 -46.49
N ALA A 603 -53.93 -40.64 -46.63
CA ALA A 603 -55.34 -40.40 -46.94
C ALA A 603 -55.75 -41.00 -48.30
N GLN A 604 -54.90 -40.89 -49.33
CA GLN A 604 -55.12 -41.57 -50.62
C GLN A 604 -55.15 -43.10 -50.48
N SER A 605 -54.28 -43.69 -49.65
CA SER A 605 -54.28 -45.14 -49.43
C SER A 605 -55.54 -45.65 -48.73
N VAL A 606 -56.22 -44.80 -47.96
CA VAL A 606 -57.52 -45.09 -47.33
C VAL A 606 -58.67 -44.86 -48.32
N SER A 607 -58.65 -43.76 -49.08
CA SER A 607 -59.77 -43.39 -49.96
C SER A 607 -59.76 -44.09 -51.33
N SER A 608 -58.60 -44.48 -51.85
CA SER A 608 -58.42 -45.03 -53.21
C SER A 608 -57.14 -45.87 -53.34
N PRO A 609 -57.13 -47.13 -52.84
CA PRO A 609 -55.92 -47.96 -52.76
C PRO A 609 -55.18 -48.24 -54.08
N LEU A 610 -55.86 -48.10 -55.22
CA LEU A 610 -55.31 -48.38 -56.56
C LEU A 610 -54.58 -47.18 -57.20
N THR A 611 -54.66 -45.99 -56.61
CA THR A 611 -54.14 -44.74 -57.20
C THR A 611 -53.30 -43.92 -56.21
N ALA A 612 -52.77 -44.54 -55.16
CA ALA A 612 -51.93 -43.84 -54.19
C ALA A 612 -50.61 -43.37 -54.83
N ASN A 613 -50.37 -42.06 -54.84
CA ASN A 613 -49.17 -41.47 -55.41
C ASN A 613 -47.92 -41.78 -54.55
N LEU A 614 -46.76 -41.79 -55.20
CA LEU A 614 -45.48 -41.68 -54.50
C LEU A 614 -45.39 -40.31 -53.82
N ILE A 615 -44.79 -40.25 -52.62
CA ILE A 615 -44.65 -39.01 -51.81
C ILE A 615 -44.09 -37.83 -52.63
N LEU A 616 -43.19 -38.09 -53.58
CA LEU A 616 -42.62 -37.07 -54.47
C LEU A 616 -43.67 -36.32 -55.32
N GLY A 617 -44.79 -36.96 -55.68
CA GLY A 617 -45.90 -36.32 -56.41
C GLY A 617 -46.77 -35.43 -55.54
N GLU A 618 -46.85 -35.72 -54.23
CA GLU A 618 -47.62 -34.92 -53.25
C GLU A 618 -46.81 -33.75 -52.66
N LEU A 619 -45.49 -33.70 -52.88
CA LEU A 619 -44.64 -32.61 -52.38
C LEU A 619 -45.03 -31.20 -52.88
N PRO A 620 -45.35 -30.95 -54.17
CA PRO A 620 -45.73 -29.62 -54.63
C PRO A 620 -46.99 -29.02 -53.95
N PRO A 621 -48.15 -29.71 -53.86
CA PRO A 621 -49.29 -29.18 -53.12
C PRO A 621 -49.02 -29.12 -51.60
N ALA A 622 -48.34 -30.11 -51.02
CA ALA A 622 -48.01 -30.10 -49.60
C ALA A 622 -47.06 -28.96 -49.20
N PHE A 623 -46.09 -28.61 -50.06
CA PHE A 623 -45.24 -27.44 -49.88
C PHE A 623 -46.04 -26.13 -49.98
N SER A 624 -46.98 -26.05 -50.93
CA SER A 624 -47.87 -24.89 -51.06
C SER A 624 -48.68 -24.66 -49.77
N VAL A 625 -49.22 -25.74 -49.18
CA VAL A 625 -49.95 -25.70 -47.89
C VAL A 625 -49.05 -25.25 -46.72
N ALA A 626 -47.85 -25.83 -46.60
CA ALA A 626 -46.91 -25.47 -45.54
C ALA A 626 -46.47 -24.00 -45.66
N PHE A 627 -46.10 -23.56 -46.87
CA PHE A 627 -45.67 -22.19 -47.12
C PHE A 627 -46.77 -21.16 -46.82
N ASP A 628 -48.00 -21.39 -47.26
CA ASP A 628 -49.14 -20.48 -47.08
C ASP A 628 -49.61 -20.41 -45.61
N ARG A 629 -49.34 -21.45 -44.79
CA ARG A 629 -49.55 -21.42 -43.33
C ARG A 629 -48.38 -20.80 -42.56
N ALA A 630 -47.16 -21.01 -43.00
CA ALA A 630 -45.95 -20.43 -42.42
C ALA A 630 -45.85 -18.92 -42.69
N ILE A 631 -46.24 -18.48 -43.89
CA ILE A 631 -46.25 -17.08 -44.32
C ILE A 631 -47.55 -16.80 -45.08
N PRO A 632 -48.61 -16.31 -44.40
CA PRO A 632 -49.95 -16.12 -44.98
C PRO A 632 -50.02 -14.90 -45.91
N LEU A 633 -49.34 -15.01 -47.06
CA LEU A 633 -49.40 -14.05 -48.18
C LEU A 633 -50.59 -14.33 -49.11
N GLY A 634 -51.30 -15.45 -48.92
CA GLY A 634 -52.44 -15.88 -49.74
C GLY A 634 -52.08 -16.40 -51.12
N ILE A 635 -50.78 -16.55 -51.42
CA ILE A 635 -50.24 -16.96 -52.74
C ILE A 635 -50.75 -18.34 -53.15
N PHE A 636 -51.02 -19.22 -52.18
CA PHE A 636 -51.56 -20.56 -52.42
C PHE A 636 -52.91 -20.80 -51.73
N ALA A 637 -53.63 -19.74 -51.35
CA ALA A 637 -54.84 -19.84 -50.53
C ALA A 637 -55.89 -20.83 -51.07
N ASP A 638 -56.06 -20.89 -52.39
CA ASP A 638 -57.02 -21.80 -53.03
C ASP A 638 -56.49 -23.25 -53.13
N THR A 639 -55.17 -23.44 -53.26
CA THR A 639 -54.52 -24.76 -53.09
C THR A 639 -54.68 -25.26 -51.65
N THR A 640 -54.46 -24.38 -50.67
CA THR A 640 -54.64 -24.67 -49.23
C THR A 640 -56.09 -25.04 -48.92
N ARG A 641 -57.06 -24.26 -49.42
CA ARG A 641 -58.50 -24.56 -49.27
C ARG A 641 -58.88 -25.89 -49.92
N GLY A 642 -58.45 -26.13 -51.16
CA GLY A 642 -58.74 -27.36 -51.89
C GLY A 642 -58.18 -28.60 -51.19
N TRP A 643 -56.95 -28.52 -50.66
CA TRP A 643 -56.31 -29.63 -49.94
C TRP A 643 -57.04 -29.95 -48.63
N PHE A 644 -57.46 -28.95 -47.84
CA PHE A 644 -58.25 -29.19 -46.63
C PHE A 644 -59.66 -29.71 -46.92
N LEU A 645 -60.32 -29.21 -47.97
CA LEU A 645 -61.64 -29.70 -48.40
C LEU A 645 -61.56 -31.17 -48.86
N TRP A 646 -60.49 -31.54 -49.57
CA TRP A 646 -60.25 -32.93 -49.96
C TRP A 646 -59.97 -33.84 -48.74
N LEU A 647 -59.14 -33.40 -47.78
CA LEU A 647 -58.92 -34.15 -46.54
C LEU A 647 -60.21 -34.39 -45.74
N GLU A 648 -61.13 -33.43 -45.74
CA GLU A 648 -62.48 -33.57 -45.13
C GLU A 648 -63.37 -34.61 -45.82
N THR A 649 -63.01 -35.07 -47.02
CA THR A 649 -63.65 -36.21 -47.71
C THR A 649 -62.87 -37.52 -47.60
N ALA A 650 -61.58 -37.47 -47.22
CA ALA A 650 -60.66 -38.62 -47.25
C ALA A 650 -60.26 -39.17 -45.86
N LEU A 651 -60.43 -38.38 -44.80
CA LEU A 651 -60.10 -38.75 -43.42
C LEU A 651 -61.30 -38.54 -42.46
N ASP A 652 -61.24 -39.15 -41.28
CA ASP A 652 -62.22 -38.90 -40.23
C ASP A 652 -62.09 -37.47 -39.64
N PRO A 653 -63.16 -36.90 -39.04
CA PRO A 653 -63.13 -35.55 -38.48
C PRO A 653 -62.07 -35.33 -37.39
N GLY A 654 -61.71 -36.36 -36.62
CA GLY A 654 -60.68 -36.27 -35.58
C GLY A 654 -59.29 -36.12 -36.19
N SER A 655 -58.96 -36.94 -37.19
CA SER A 655 -57.73 -36.81 -37.98
C SER A 655 -57.62 -35.44 -38.65
N VAL A 656 -58.69 -34.92 -39.25
CA VAL A 656 -58.69 -33.57 -39.85
C VAL A 656 -58.41 -32.47 -38.82
N VAL A 657 -58.95 -32.58 -37.60
CA VAL A 657 -58.63 -31.65 -36.50
C VAL A 657 -57.15 -31.73 -36.12
N LEU A 658 -56.56 -32.93 -36.05
CA LEU A 658 -55.13 -33.09 -35.79
C LEU A 658 -54.26 -32.43 -36.87
N VAL A 659 -54.59 -32.57 -38.17
CA VAL A 659 -53.88 -31.88 -39.27
C VAL A 659 -54.01 -30.36 -39.15
N LYS A 660 -55.20 -29.85 -38.80
CA LYS A 660 -55.43 -28.42 -38.58
C LYS A 660 -54.61 -27.87 -37.41
N VAL A 661 -54.46 -28.63 -36.33
CA VAL A 661 -53.59 -28.31 -35.17
C VAL A 661 -52.12 -28.33 -35.55
N LEU A 662 -51.65 -29.34 -36.30
CA LEU A 662 -50.25 -29.44 -36.75
C LEU A 662 -49.82 -28.20 -37.56
N GLY A 663 -50.62 -27.77 -38.53
CA GLY A 663 -50.34 -26.54 -39.27
C GLY A 663 -50.50 -25.26 -38.44
N GLY A 664 -51.22 -25.29 -37.31
CA GLY A 664 -51.25 -24.19 -36.35
C GLY A 664 -49.96 -24.11 -35.51
N LEU A 665 -49.38 -25.25 -35.15
CA LEU A 665 -48.07 -25.34 -34.51
C LEU A 665 -46.95 -24.85 -35.44
N GLU A 666 -46.99 -25.20 -36.73
CA GLU A 666 -46.09 -24.65 -37.76
C GLU A 666 -46.13 -23.12 -37.78
N THR A 667 -47.32 -22.52 -37.90
CA THR A 667 -47.50 -21.06 -37.91
C THR A 667 -46.89 -20.40 -36.65
N LEU A 668 -47.12 -20.97 -35.46
CA LEU A 668 -46.55 -20.46 -34.20
C LEU A 668 -45.01 -20.58 -34.16
N ILE A 669 -44.44 -21.68 -34.64
CA ILE A 669 -43.00 -21.88 -34.74
C ILE A 669 -42.37 -20.85 -35.68
N VAL A 670 -42.92 -20.68 -36.89
CA VAL A 670 -42.38 -19.76 -37.89
C VAL A 670 -42.51 -18.30 -37.44
N ILE A 671 -43.64 -17.90 -36.83
CA ILE A 671 -43.80 -16.56 -36.23
C ILE A 671 -42.74 -16.33 -35.14
N GLY A 672 -42.52 -17.30 -34.24
CA GLY A 672 -41.48 -17.21 -33.21
C GLY A 672 -40.06 -17.04 -33.77
N LEU A 673 -39.74 -17.77 -34.84
CA LEU A 673 -38.45 -17.67 -35.54
C LEU A 673 -38.28 -16.33 -36.27
N LEU A 674 -39.32 -15.84 -36.94
CA LEU A 674 -39.32 -14.53 -37.58
C LEU A 674 -39.18 -13.39 -36.57
N LEU A 675 -39.87 -13.47 -35.42
CA LEU A 675 -39.72 -12.51 -34.31
C LEU A 675 -38.29 -12.50 -33.74
N LEU A 676 -37.65 -13.67 -33.59
CA LEU A 676 -36.25 -13.76 -33.16
C LEU A 676 -35.28 -13.18 -34.20
N SER A 677 -35.53 -13.39 -35.49
CA SER A 677 -34.74 -12.76 -36.57
C SER A 677 -34.92 -11.24 -36.60
N ALA A 678 -36.16 -10.74 -36.48
CA ALA A 678 -36.48 -9.33 -36.42
C ALA A 678 -35.89 -8.63 -35.17
N LEU A 679 -35.86 -9.32 -34.02
CA LEU A 679 -35.20 -8.84 -32.81
C LEU A 679 -33.68 -8.73 -33.00
N ALA A 680 -33.04 -9.72 -33.64
CA ALA A 680 -31.63 -9.65 -34.02
C ALA A 680 -31.35 -8.55 -35.05
N LEU A 681 -32.28 -8.32 -35.99
CA LEU A 681 -32.19 -7.25 -37.00
C LEU A 681 -32.25 -5.86 -36.35
N LYS A 682 -33.24 -5.61 -35.48
CA LYS A 682 -33.35 -4.36 -34.70
C LYS A 682 -32.09 -4.11 -33.86
N ARG A 683 -31.59 -5.14 -33.18
CA ARG A 683 -30.36 -5.10 -32.38
C ARG A 683 -29.09 -4.84 -33.22
N ARG A 684 -29.04 -5.28 -34.48
CA ARG A 684 -27.89 -5.07 -35.38
C ARG A 684 -27.88 -3.69 -36.04
N PHE A 685 -29.04 -3.17 -36.41
CA PHE A 685 -29.16 -1.94 -37.21
C PHE A 685 -29.57 -0.69 -36.41
N GLN A 686 -29.66 -0.77 -35.08
CA GLN A 686 -29.95 0.35 -34.16
C GLN A 686 -31.28 1.11 -34.45
N VAL A 687 -32.20 0.49 -35.18
CA VAL A 687 -33.52 1.07 -35.49
C VAL A 687 -34.31 1.25 -34.19
N ARG A 688 -34.62 2.50 -33.83
CA ARG A 688 -35.32 2.84 -32.58
C ARG A 688 -36.73 2.26 -32.51
#